data_AF-A0A922MX56-F1
#
_entry.id   AF-A0A922MX56-F1
#
_cell.length_a   1.000
_cell.length_b   1.000
_cell.length_c   1.000
_cell.angle_alpha   90.00
_cell.angle_beta   90.00
_cell.angle_gamma   90.00
#
_symmetry.space_group_name_H-M   'P 1'
#
loop_
_entity.id
_entity.type
_entity.pdbx_description
1 polymer ?
#
loop_
_entity_poly.entity_id
_entity_poly.type
_entity_poly.pdbx_seq_one_letter_code
_entity_poly.pdbx_strand_id
1 'polypeptide(L)'
;MELEKDLTSKFLSGEMSFAEYSNEWYNMDDEEDIDEASKRNDNEPFSLSGKGIQRRRKFARLPPGLLGLMGEANLRFVRGDRDTAEKMCHEIIKQFPTAPEPYQTLAQLYEHDTEKSLQFSLLAAHLSPPDAEEWLRLAAIFKQREDFRQEMICYTQAIADEPHNFDSHLKRINLIDQLESINFPINILHITKLKCYHKIVTSLPASEGETIMKYAKLAVTQYHNNNEMERALAVMSSAYKKCPTLFNLEDLNIFLELLIGQKQFQTCIEIFVANGGVEIEAEIQTVKNPDGEIEEQTNYLNCTIPDSLPIDLKSKLLVCFIHLGAVNLVQTLLTDFLKNDVENAGDLYMDIEEALSSTGQHELAIQLLEPLVKNNSFDLGAVWLKHAECLYMLGRETDAINSFYKVLIHAPQHPDARKKLYSILEKKGRIDEALQMLEQDFKYVVNANLLYEQCLALKKYKKWLKYLEIGEALLSKTFVKFRHQEELNMACMARCGIDLIHNFRTMRGESQYHENDIHFDEDETFKFTPHEEWDFFLEMLNTACRFKKYFVMQRLTFGAMMSKSLSSHRQDIEFYCLQACLLSNDNQNAFRFIREFSQKHPSNRSWNLLNLVINYIDRNTHSKFLLRLFQRDSNNVIKNLFLGNNFLISGRYLVALKFYLEYHERCGDSLSAFLIAVTILVMAAQRTVDKHHNLILQGMAYMQTYQSLRKCEQEANYNMGRVYQMLSINNLAIEYYERALACDHITTCEQHGIIDLKRETAYNLYLLYKDHSPVMARKYLLKYLVV
;
A
#
# COMPACT_ATOMS: atom_id res chain seq x y z
N MET A 1 38.98 -23.71 2.66
CA MET A 1 39.39 -24.91 3.41
C MET A 1 38.46 -25.29 4.57
N GLU A 2 38.23 -24.48 5.62
CA GLU A 2 37.26 -24.89 6.68
C GLU A 2 35.81 -24.90 6.19
N LEU A 3 35.39 -23.87 5.47
CA LEU A 3 34.06 -23.81 4.82
C LEU A 3 33.85 -24.96 3.82
N GLU A 4 34.87 -25.28 3.02
CA GLU A 4 34.83 -26.34 2.01
C GLU A 4 34.64 -27.71 2.64
N LYS A 5 35.36 -27.98 3.74
CA LYS A 5 35.21 -29.23 4.51
C LYS A 5 33.84 -29.32 5.16
N ASP A 6 33.33 -28.21 5.69
CA ASP A 6 32.01 -28.14 6.32
C ASP A 6 30.89 -28.43 5.28
N LEU A 7 30.93 -27.78 4.13
CA LEU A 7 29.97 -28.01 3.03
C LEU A 7 30.01 -29.45 2.53
N THR A 8 31.21 -30.01 2.29
CA THR A 8 31.32 -31.40 1.82
C THR A 8 30.84 -32.38 2.90
N SER A 9 31.06 -32.08 4.18
CA SER A 9 30.55 -32.90 5.28
C SER A 9 29.02 -32.86 5.42
N LYS A 10 28.41 -31.67 5.26
CA LYS A 10 26.96 -31.48 5.29
C LYS A 10 26.29 -32.22 4.14
N PHE A 11 26.86 -32.15 2.93
CA PHE A 11 26.37 -32.92 1.78
C PHE A 11 26.46 -34.44 2.03
N LEU A 12 27.60 -34.93 2.52
CA LEU A 12 27.77 -36.36 2.84
C LEU A 12 26.86 -36.86 3.96
N SER A 13 26.46 -35.98 4.89
CA SER A 13 25.51 -36.29 5.96
C SER A 13 24.03 -36.27 5.51
N GLY A 14 23.76 -35.83 4.28
CA GLY A 14 22.40 -35.68 3.74
C GLY A 14 21.65 -34.44 4.25
N GLU A 15 22.33 -33.53 4.96
CA GLU A 15 21.75 -32.27 5.45
C GLU A 15 21.50 -31.25 4.34
N MET A 16 22.14 -31.42 3.18
CA MET A 16 21.96 -30.56 2.00
C MET A 16 21.98 -31.37 0.70
N SER A 17 21.19 -30.93 -0.27
CA SER A 17 21.17 -31.47 -1.63
C SER A 17 22.41 -31.04 -2.43
N PHE A 18 22.70 -31.74 -3.54
CA PHE A 18 23.83 -31.32 -4.40
C PHE A 18 23.59 -29.95 -5.03
N ALA A 19 22.34 -29.57 -5.25
CA ALA A 19 21.98 -28.24 -5.75
C ALA A 19 22.31 -27.15 -4.72
N GLU A 20 21.97 -27.37 -3.45
CA GLU A 20 22.33 -26.45 -2.36
C GLU A 20 23.84 -26.44 -2.12
N TYR A 21 24.49 -27.60 -2.20
CA TYR A 21 25.94 -27.71 -2.11
C TYR A 21 26.62 -26.91 -3.22
N SER A 22 26.25 -27.16 -4.49
CA SER A 22 26.79 -26.42 -5.62
C SER A 22 26.52 -24.92 -5.49
N ASN A 23 25.29 -24.51 -5.16
CA ASN A 23 24.97 -23.09 -5.00
C ASN A 23 25.82 -22.41 -3.92
N GLU A 24 26.00 -23.00 -2.74
CA GLU A 24 26.87 -22.44 -1.68
C GLU A 24 28.35 -22.31 -2.10
N TRP A 25 28.79 -23.12 -3.06
CA TRP A 25 30.14 -23.01 -3.64
C TRP A 25 30.28 -21.92 -4.72
N TYR A 26 29.20 -21.60 -5.43
CA TYR A 26 29.19 -20.63 -6.54
C TYR A 26 28.43 -19.32 -6.23
N ASN A 27 27.79 -19.19 -5.06
CA ASN A 27 27.02 -18.02 -4.63
C ASN A 27 27.94 -16.86 -4.16
N MET A 28 28.84 -16.43 -5.03
CA MET A 28 29.37 -15.08 -5.07
C MET A 28 29.50 -14.73 -6.56
N ASP A 29 28.72 -13.73 -7.02
CA ASP A 29 28.82 -13.06 -8.33
C ASP A 29 27.89 -13.53 -9.47
N ASP A 30 26.65 -13.92 -9.17
CA ASP A 30 25.57 -13.86 -10.17
C ASP A 30 24.88 -12.47 -10.23
N GLU A 31 25.26 -11.56 -9.31
CA GLU A 31 24.82 -10.15 -9.26
C GLU A 31 25.93 -9.13 -9.61
N GLU A 32 27.22 -9.49 -9.61
CA GLU A 32 28.35 -8.52 -9.74
C GLU A 32 29.13 -8.58 -11.08
N ASP A 33 28.69 -9.35 -12.09
CA ASP A 33 29.39 -9.45 -13.38
C ASP A 33 29.30 -8.18 -14.27
N ILE A 34 28.70 -7.08 -13.78
CA ILE A 34 28.50 -5.83 -14.55
C ILE A 34 29.66 -4.83 -14.35
N ASP A 35 30.39 -4.87 -13.23
CA ASP A 35 31.30 -3.79 -12.84
C ASP A 35 32.77 -3.95 -13.31
N GLU A 36 33.20 -5.13 -13.77
CA GLU A 36 34.60 -5.33 -14.18
C GLU A 36 34.90 -4.99 -15.65
N ALA A 37 33.89 -4.88 -16.52
CA ALA A 37 34.09 -4.63 -17.96
C ALA A 37 34.30 -3.15 -18.31
N SER A 38 33.91 -2.21 -17.43
CA SER A 38 33.88 -0.77 -17.71
C SER A 38 35.10 0.01 -17.18
N LYS A 39 36.04 -0.64 -16.47
CA LYS A 39 37.21 0.04 -15.83
C LYS A 39 38.60 -0.41 -16.31
N ARG A 40 38.72 -1.06 -17.48
CA ARG A 40 40.03 -1.40 -18.06
C ARG A 40 40.40 -0.40 -19.16
N ASN A 41 41.09 0.67 -18.78
CA ASN A 41 41.81 1.55 -19.71
C ASN A 41 43.14 0.87 -20.09
N ASP A 42 43.24 0.40 -21.33
CA ASP A 42 44.40 -0.31 -21.89
C ASP A 42 45.53 0.65 -22.33
N ASN A 43 46.04 1.49 -21.43
CA ASN A 43 47.24 2.30 -21.69
C ASN A 43 48.07 2.52 -20.42
N GLU A 44 48.60 1.46 -19.81
CA GLU A 44 49.78 1.56 -18.95
C GLU A 44 50.50 0.19 -18.81
N PRO A 45 51.84 0.14 -18.70
CA PRO A 45 52.58 -1.11 -18.62
C PRO A 45 52.36 -1.77 -17.26
N PHE A 46 51.88 -3.02 -17.29
CA PHE A 46 51.76 -3.98 -16.18
C PHE A 46 52.55 -3.63 -14.90
N SER A 47 51.87 -2.98 -13.95
CA SER A 47 52.25 -3.03 -12.54
C SER A 47 51.12 -3.69 -11.74
N LEU A 48 51.38 -4.93 -11.30
CA LEU A 48 50.49 -5.74 -10.47
C LEU A 48 50.40 -5.18 -9.04
N SER A 49 49.39 -4.35 -8.76
CA SER A 49 48.83 -4.25 -7.40
C SER A 49 47.45 -3.57 -7.39
N GLY A 50 46.39 -4.37 -7.35
CA GLY A 50 45.01 -3.92 -7.11
C GLY A 50 44.11 -5.13 -6.90
N LYS A 51 43.42 -5.18 -5.77
CA LYS A 51 42.77 -6.37 -5.20
C LYS A 51 41.43 -6.68 -5.88
N GLY A 52 41.40 -7.76 -6.65
CA GLY A 52 40.20 -8.51 -7.05
C GLY A 52 40.60 -9.98 -7.11
N ILE A 53 40.52 -10.68 -5.97
CA ILE A 53 40.96 -12.08 -5.87
C ILE A 53 39.83 -12.95 -6.41
N GLN A 54 39.82 -13.24 -7.72
CA GLN A 54 39.33 -14.53 -8.16
C GLN A 54 40.14 -15.57 -7.39
N ARG A 55 39.52 -16.24 -6.41
CA ARG A 55 40.16 -17.33 -5.67
C ARG A 55 40.48 -18.44 -6.66
N ARG A 56 41.66 -18.40 -7.28
CA ARG A 56 42.19 -19.54 -8.04
C ARG A 56 42.13 -20.76 -7.13
N ARG A 57 41.25 -21.71 -7.48
CA ARG A 57 41.03 -22.96 -6.78
C ARG A 57 42.38 -23.63 -6.54
N LYS A 58 42.78 -23.80 -5.28
CA LYS A 58 43.94 -24.63 -4.94
C LYS A 58 43.45 -26.07 -4.87
N PHE A 59 43.60 -26.80 -5.97
CA PHE A 59 43.31 -28.24 -6.00
C PHE A 59 44.20 -28.96 -4.99
N ALA A 60 43.54 -29.62 -4.05
CA ALA A 60 44.18 -30.13 -2.84
C ALA A 60 44.81 -31.49 -3.16
N ARG A 61 46.13 -31.54 -3.33
CA ARG A 61 46.85 -32.80 -3.57
C ARG A 61 46.89 -33.64 -2.29
N LEU A 62 46.57 -34.93 -2.40
CA LEU A 62 46.66 -35.87 -1.30
C LEU A 62 48.07 -35.91 -0.68
N PRO A 63 48.20 -35.82 0.67
CA PRO A 63 49.46 -36.04 1.35
C PRO A 63 50.05 -37.43 1.05
N PRO A 64 51.39 -37.61 1.06
CA PRO A 64 52.02 -38.88 0.65
C PRO A 64 51.52 -40.13 1.38
N GLY A 65 51.21 -40.01 2.68
CA GLY A 65 50.67 -41.13 3.47
C GLY A 65 49.25 -41.54 3.06
N LEU A 66 48.39 -40.56 2.73
CA LEU A 66 47.03 -40.80 2.22
C LEU A 66 47.03 -41.21 0.76
N LEU A 67 48.00 -40.74 -0.04
CA LEU A 67 48.20 -41.18 -1.42
C LEU A 67 48.61 -42.66 -1.49
N GLY A 68 49.46 -43.11 -0.57
CA GLY A 68 49.80 -44.54 -0.42
C GLY A 68 48.57 -45.38 -0.06
N LEU A 69 47.76 -44.90 0.89
CA LEU A 69 46.50 -45.55 1.29
C LEU A 69 45.49 -45.60 0.13
N MET A 70 45.41 -44.53 -0.68
CA MET A 70 44.58 -44.45 -1.88
C MET A 70 45.06 -45.45 -2.95
N GLY A 71 46.37 -45.57 -3.16
CA GLY A 71 46.96 -46.56 -4.05
C GLY A 71 46.64 -47.99 -3.63
N GLU A 72 46.71 -48.29 -2.33
CA GLU A 72 46.30 -49.60 -1.80
C GLU A 72 44.79 -49.84 -1.95
N ALA A 73 43.94 -48.84 -1.70
CA ALA A 73 42.50 -48.94 -1.92
C ALA A 73 42.16 -49.27 -3.39
N ASN A 74 42.80 -48.61 -4.35
CA ASN A 74 42.64 -48.91 -5.78
C ASN A 74 43.11 -50.33 -6.13
N LEU A 75 44.23 -50.79 -5.57
CA LEU A 75 44.71 -52.16 -5.77
C LEU A 75 43.75 -53.20 -5.20
N ARG A 76 43.15 -52.95 -4.03
CA ARG A 76 42.14 -53.82 -3.41
C ARG A 76 40.86 -53.88 -4.24
N PHE A 77 40.44 -52.75 -4.80
CA PHE A 77 39.32 -52.69 -5.74
C PHE A 77 39.57 -53.57 -6.98
N VAL A 78 40.72 -53.42 -7.64
CA VAL A 78 41.09 -54.23 -8.82
C VAL A 78 41.17 -55.72 -8.49
N ARG A 79 41.54 -56.08 -7.25
CA ARG A 79 41.59 -57.47 -6.77
C ARG A 79 40.22 -58.05 -6.40
N GLY A 80 39.16 -57.24 -6.42
CA GLY A 80 37.80 -57.67 -6.07
C GLY A 80 37.45 -57.58 -4.58
N ASP A 81 38.36 -57.10 -3.72
CA ASP A 81 38.13 -56.93 -2.27
C ASP A 81 37.34 -55.63 -1.97
N ARG A 82 36.10 -55.56 -2.47
CA ARG A 82 35.26 -54.33 -2.47
C ARG A 82 35.07 -53.72 -1.07
N ASP A 83 34.71 -54.53 -0.07
CA ASP A 83 34.43 -54.05 1.29
C ASP A 83 35.63 -53.39 1.97
N THR A 84 36.84 -53.86 1.65
CA THR A 84 38.08 -53.28 2.21
C THR A 84 38.44 -51.98 1.50
N ALA A 85 38.31 -51.94 0.17
CA ALA A 85 38.54 -50.75 -0.63
C ALA A 85 37.57 -49.62 -0.24
N GLU A 86 36.30 -49.94 0.00
CA GLU A 86 35.28 -48.99 0.46
C GLU A 86 35.64 -48.36 1.81
N LYS A 87 36.02 -49.18 2.80
CA LYS A 87 36.43 -48.68 4.13
C LYS A 87 37.65 -47.77 4.04
N MET A 88 38.62 -48.14 3.21
CA MET A 88 39.83 -47.32 3.00
C MET A 88 39.49 -45.98 2.35
N CYS A 89 38.61 -45.94 1.36
CA CYS A 89 38.16 -44.68 0.74
C CYS A 89 37.44 -43.77 1.75
N HIS A 90 36.56 -44.32 2.60
CA HIS A 90 35.89 -43.55 3.65
C HIS A 90 36.85 -43.02 4.72
N GLU A 91 37.89 -43.77 5.09
CA GLU A 91 38.92 -43.28 6.01
C GLU A 91 39.75 -42.15 5.39
N ILE A 92 40.03 -42.20 4.08
CA ILE A 92 40.68 -41.09 3.38
C ILE A 92 39.76 -39.85 3.37
N ILE A 93 38.47 -40.01 3.09
CA ILE A 93 37.49 -38.91 3.10
C ILE A 93 37.37 -38.26 4.47
N LYS A 94 37.35 -39.05 5.56
CA LYS A 94 37.32 -38.50 6.94
C LYS A 94 38.52 -37.60 7.24
N GLN A 95 39.70 -37.96 6.74
CA GLN A 95 40.93 -37.21 6.99
C GLN A 95 41.11 -36.05 6.01
N PHE A 96 40.63 -36.21 4.78
CA PHE A 96 40.79 -35.23 3.70
C PHE A 96 39.56 -35.21 2.76
N PRO A 97 38.47 -34.54 3.16
CA PRO A 97 37.21 -34.51 2.41
C PRO A 97 37.28 -33.83 1.04
N THR A 98 38.35 -33.08 0.76
CA THR A 98 38.49 -32.29 -0.47
C THR A 98 39.26 -33.00 -1.58
N ALA A 99 39.66 -34.26 -1.38
CA ALA A 99 40.35 -35.06 -2.41
C ALA A 99 39.33 -35.70 -3.36
N PRO A 100 39.45 -35.51 -4.69
CA PRO A 100 38.53 -36.12 -5.66
C PRO A 100 38.73 -37.64 -5.83
N GLU A 101 39.96 -38.14 -5.65
CA GLU A 101 40.34 -39.53 -6.00
C GLU A 101 39.53 -40.60 -5.24
N PRO A 102 39.31 -40.49 -3.90
CA PRO A 102 38.46 -41.44 -3.17
C PRO A 102 37.01 -41.48 -3.66
N TYR A 103 36.46 -40.33 -4.08
CA TYR A 103 35.10 -40.25 -4.59
C TYR A 103 34.98 -40.90 -5.97
N GLN A 104 35.99 -40.77 -6.84
CA GLN A 104 36.04 -41.47 -8.13
C GLN A 104 36.03 -43.00 -7.94
N THR A 105 36.85 -43.51 -7.02
CA THR A 105 36.90 -44.95 -6.72
C THR A 105 35.61 -45.44 -6.06
N LEU A 106 35.00 -44.65 -5.17
CA LEU A 106 33.69 -44.98 -4.59
C LEU A 106 32.57 -44.96 -5.63
N ALA A 107 32.58 -44.02 -6.57
CA ALA A 107 31.61 -43.98 -7.67
C ALA A 107 31.64 -45.28 -8.50
N GLN A 108 32.84 -45.83 -8.76
CA GLN A 108 33.02 -47.12 -9.44
C GLN A 108 32.64 -48.32 -8.55
N LEU A 109 32.98 -48.28 -7.25
CA LEU A 109 32.60 -49.32 -6.29
C LEU A 109 31.08 -49.42 -6.08
N TYR A 110 30.34 -48.32 -6.25
CA TYR A 110 28.89 -48.30 -6.15
C TYR A 110 28.19 -48.40 -7.51
N GLU A 111 28.82 -48.90 -8.56
CA GLU A 111 28.19 -49.06 -9.89
C GLU A 111 26.83 -49.81 -9.85
N HIS A 112 26.64 -50.71 -8.88
CA HIS A 112 25.37 -51.41 -8.65
C HIS A 112 24.30 -50.56 -7.92
N ASP A 113 24.72 -49.56 -7.15
CA ASP A 113 23.87 -48.59 -6.44
C ASP A 113 23.94 -47.25 -7.19
N THR A 114 23.09 -47.14 -8.20
CA THR A 114 23.13 -46.10 -9.22
C THR A 114 22.94 -44.69 -8.67
N GLU A 115 22.30 -44.51 -7.52
CA GLU A 115 22.11 -43.21 -6.87
C GLU A 115 23.38 -42.75 -6.15
N LYS A 116 23.97 -43.64 -5.33
CA LYS A 116 25.22 -43.32 -4.62
C LYS A 116 26.40 -43.13 -5.57
N SER A 117 26.48 -43.96 -6.61
CA SER A 117 27.50 -43.80 -7.65
C SER A 117 27.48 -42.41 -8.29
N LEU A 118 26.29 -41.88 -8.59
CA LEU A 118 26.15 -40.53 -9.15
C LEU A 118 26.46 -39.41 -8.17
N GLN A 119 26.06 -39.54 -6.89
CA GLN A 119 26.40 -38.56 -5.86
C GLN A 119 27.92 -38.45 -5.67
N PHE A 120 28.63 -39.59 -5.64
CA PHE A 120 30.08 -39.59 -5.57
C PHE A 120 30.73 -39.09 -6.86
N SER A 121 30.15 -39.37 -8.03
CA SER A 121 30.64 -38.83 -9.30
C SER A 121 30.49 -37.30 -9.38
N LEU A 122 29.37 -36.75 -8.92
CA LEU A 122 29.14 -35.30 -8.83
C LEU A 122 30.13 -34.62 -7.88
N LEU A 123 30.40 -35.22 -6.72
CA LEU A 123 31.43 -34.74 -5.80
C LEU A 123 32.84 -34.81 -6.40
N ALA A 124 33.16 -35.93 -7.07
CA ALA A 124 34.44 -36.11 -7.74
C ALA A 124 34.67 -35.05 -8.82
N ALA A 125 33.68 -34.82 -9.69
CA ALA A 125 33.75 -33.79 -10.73
C ALA A 125 33.89 -32.38 -10.13
N HIS A 126 33.17 -32.08 -9.05
CA HIS A 126 33.24 -30.78 -8.37
C HIS A 126 34.61 -30.50 -7.72
N LEU A 127 35.26 -31.54 -7.18
CA LEU A 127 36.55 -31.42 -6.50
C LEU A 127 37.75 -31.58 -7.44
N SER A 128 37.52 -32.02 -8.68
CA SER A 128 38.53 -32.18 -9.70
C SER A 128 38.93 -30.85 -10.36
N PRO A 129 40.12 -30.79 -11.00
CA PRO A 129 40.46 -29.71 -11.92
C PRO A 129 39.35 -29.47 -12.95
N PRO A 130 39.20 -28.23 -13.47
CA PRO A 130 38.14 -27.91 -14.42
C PRO A 130 38.24 -28.81 -15.65
N ASP A 131 37.16 -29.56 -15.90
CA ASP A 131 37.04 -30.54 -16.98
C ASP A 131 35.60 -30.55 -17.46
N ALA A 132 35.32 -29.83 -18.54
CA ALA A 132 33.98 -29.71 -19.09
C ALA A 132 33.46 -31.04 -19.65
N GLU A 133 34.34 -31.95 -20.11
CA GLU A 133 33.91 -33.24 -20.67
C GLU A 133 33.33 -34.15 -19.59
N GLU A 134 33.88 -34.11 -18.38
CA GLU A 134 33.38 -34.90 -17.24
C GLU A 134 31.98 -34.41 -16.81
N TRP A 135 31.75 -33.10 -16.78
CA TRP A 135 30.42 -32.52 -16.55
C TRP A 135 29.41 -32.86 -17.65
N LEU A 136 29.82 -32.80 -18.92
CA LEU A 136 28.97 -33.19 -20.06
C LEU A 136 28.62 -34.67 -20.03
N ARG A 137 29.53 -35.54 -19.58
CA ARG A 137 29.26 -36.97 -19.38
C ARG A 137 28.23 -37.18 -18.28
N LEU A 138 28.35 -36.51 -17.15
CA LEU A 138 27.38 -36.57 -16.06
C LEU A 138 26.01 -36.04 -16.50
N ALA A 139 25.98 -34.93 -17.22
CA ALA A 139 24.75 -34.39 -17.82
C ALA A 139 24.06 -35.42 -18.72
N ALA A 140 24.80 -36.13 -19.57
CA ALA A 140 24.25 -37.17 -20.43
C ALA A 140 23.64 -38.35 -19.64
N ILE A 141 24.22 -38.71 -18.49
CA ILE A 141 23.67 -39.75 -17.62
C ILE A 141 22.40 -39.26 -16.92
N PHE A 142 22.37 -38.02 -16.41
CA PHE A 142 21.17 -37.44 -15.80
C PHE A 142 20.03 -37.26 -16.81
N LYS A 143 20.37 -36.92 -18.06
CA LYS A 143 19.41 -36.85 -19.17
C LYS A 143 18.73 -38.18 -19.43
N GLN A 144 19.47 -39.31 -19.39
CA GLN A 144 18.88 -40.65 -19.54
C GLN A 144 17.95 -41.03 -18.37
N ARG A 145 18.10 -40.40 -17.21
CA ARG A 145 17.30 -40.64 -16.01
C ARG A 145 16.16 -39.63 -15.82
N GLU A 146 16.02 -38.66 -16.72
CA GLU A 146 15.04 -37.57 -16.63
C GLU A 146 15.19 -36.71 -15.35
N ASP A 147 16.39 -36.64 -14.75
CA ASP A 147 16.68 -35.74 -13.62
C ASP A 147 17.16 -34.38 -14.14
N PHE A 148 16.17 -33.55 -14.48
CA PHE A 148 16.41 -32.24 -15.08
C PHE A 148 17.13 -31.24 -14.17
N ARG A 149 17.02 -31.39 -12.84
CA ARG A 149 17.65 -30.46 -11.88
C ARG A 149 19.17 -30.66 -11.88
N GLN A 150 19.61 -31.91 -11.78
CA GLN A 150 21.03 -32.24 -11.82
C GLN A 150 21.62 -32.05 -13.22
N GLU A 151 20.87 -32.35 -14.27
CA GLU A 151 21.28 -32.07 -15.66
C GLU A 151 21.60 -30.57 -15.88
N MET A 152 20.74 -29.67 -15.38
CA MET A 152 20.93 -28.22 -15.49
C MET A 152 22.21 -27.72 -14.79
N ILE A 153 22.51 -28.26 -13.60
CA ILE A 153 23.72 -27.91 -12.84
C ILE A 153 24.97 -28.37 -13.59
N CYS A 154 24.95 -29.60 -14.13
CA CYS A 154 26.07 -30.13 -14.90
C CYS A 154 26.38 -29.26 -16.14
N TYR A 155 25.37 -28.82 -16.90
CA TYR A 155 25.60 -27.89 -18.02
C TYR A 155 26.09 -26.52 -17.57
N THR A 156 25.58 -26.01 -16.43
CA THR A 156 26.04 -24.74 -15.87
C THR A 156 27.52 -24.80 -15.54
N GLN A 157 27.97 -25.91 -14.95
CA GLN A 157 29.36 -26.08 -14.57
C GLN A 157 30.28 -26.36 -15.76
N ALA A 158 29.81 -27.12 -16.76
CA ALA A 158 30.53 -27.29 -18.02
C ALA A 158 30.80 -25.94 -18.72
N ILE A 159 29.82 -25.03 -18.72
CA ILE A 159 29.95 -23.69 -19.28
C ILE A 159 30.91 -22.82 -18.45
N ALA A 160 30.93 -22.98 -17.12
CA ALA A 160 31.86 -22.25 -16.26
C ALA A 160 33.33 -22.66 -16.53
N ASP A 161 33.57 -23.95 -16.76
CA ASP A 161 34.90 -24.50 -17.04
C ASP A 161 35.38 -24.18 -18.47
N GLU A 162 34.48 -24.25 -19.47
CA GLU A 162 34.76 -23.88 -20.86
C GLU A 162 33.73 -22.90 -21.46
N PRO A 163 33.84 -21.59 -21.19
CA PRO A 163 32.85 -20.60 -21.63
C PRO A 163 32.74 -20.43 -23.16
N HIS A 164 33.80 -20.78 -23.90
CA HIS A 164 33.89 -20.61 -25.35
C HIS A 164 33.24 -21.78 -26.13
N ASN A 165 32.86 -22.86 -25.45
CA ASN A 165 32.30 -24.04 -26.09
C ASN A 165 30.80 -23.87 -26.39
N PHE A 166 30.48 -23.52 -27.63
CA PHE A 166 29.11 -23.26 -28.07
C PHE A 166 28.16 -24.48 -27.92
N ASP A 167 28.67 -25.71 -28.08
CA ASP A 167 27.85 -26.92 -27.97
C ASP A 167 27.29 -27.11 -26.56
N SER A 168 28.07 -26.77 -25.53
CA SER A 168 27.62 -26.79 -24.12
C SER A 168 26.47 -25.82 -23.86
N HIS A 169 26.55 -24.61 -24.43
CA HIS A 169 25.47 -23.62 -24.34
C HIS A 169 24.20 -24.08 -25.07
N LEU A 170 24.35 -24.66 -26.27
CA LEU A 170 23.23 -25.20 -27.03
C LEU A 170 22.51 -26.34 -26.29
N LYS A 171 23.26 -27.28 -25.72
CA LYS A 171 22.69 -28.38 -24.93
C LYS A 171 21.87 -27.88 -23.76
N ARG A 172 22.34 -26.82 -23.08
CA ARG A 172 21.60 -26.16 -21.99
C ARG A 172 20.32 -25.47 -22.47
N ILE A 173 20.37 -24.75 -23.60
CA ILE A 173 19.17 -24.11 -24.18
C ILE A 173 18.12 -25.15 -24.55
N ASN A 174 18.54 -26.24 -25.21
CA ASN A 174 17.63 -27.32 -25.60
C ASN A 174 16.94 -27.98 -24.39
N LEU A 175 17.65 -28.12 -23.26
CA LEU A 175 17.05 -28.60 -22.01
C LEU A 175 15.98 -27.63 -21.50
N ILE A 176 16.24 -26.32 -21.54
CA ILE A 176 15.28 -25.30 -21.13
C ILE A 176 14.02 -25.33 -22.02
N ASP A 177 14.19 -25.47 -23.34
CA ASP A 177 13.08 -25.61 -24.29
C ASP A 177 12.22 -26.85 -24.00
N GLN A 178 12.85 -27.97 -23.64
CA GLN A 178 12.14 -29.19 -23.25
C GLN A 178 11.35 -28.98 -21.95
N LEU A 179 11.94 -28.33 -20.95
CA LEU A 179 11.27 -28.04 -19.68
C LEU A 179 10.09 -27.07 -19.84
N GLU A 180 10.22 -26.10 -20.74
CA GLU A 180 9.14 -25.17 -21.12
C GLU A 180 7.97 -25.94 -21.77
N SER A 181 8.26 -26.92 -22.65
CA SER A 181 7.22 -27.72 -23.32
C SER A 181 6.41 -28.63 -22.40
N ILE A 182 7.00 -29.06 -21.27
CA ILE A 182 6.37 -29.97 -20.29
C ILE A 182 5.68 -29.18 -19.14
N ASN A 183 5.63 -27.84 -19.21
CA ASN A 183 5.11 -26.97 -18.14
C ASN A 183 5.75 -27.27 -16.76
N PHE A 184 7.07 -27.51 -16.74
CA PHE A 184 7.76 -27.81 -15.50
C PHE A 184 7.72 -26.58 -14.56
N PRO A 185 7.38 -26.72 -13.26
CA PRO A 185 7.10 -25.60 -12.35
C PRO A 185 8.38 -24.90 -11.87
N ILE A 186 9.04 -24.18 -12.78
CA ILE A 186 10.14 -23.25 -12.48
C ILE A 186 9.71 -21.88 -12.99
N ASN A 187 9.38 -20.97 -12.08
CA ASN A 187 8.92 -19.59 -12.37
C ASN A 187 10.02 -18.70 -13.02
N ILE A 188 11.17 -19.26 -13.41
CA ILE A 188 12.40 -18.55 -13.82
C ILE A 188 13.01 -19.14 -15.12
N LEU A 189 12.35 -20.09 -15.81
CA LEU A 189 12.92 -20.70 -17.04
C LEU A 189 13.21 -19.67 -18.14
N HIS A 190 12.35 -18.68 -18.29
CA HIS A 190 12.56 -17.59 -19.24
C HIS A 190 13.81 -16.75 -18.90
N ILE A 191 14.00 -16.44 -17.62
CA ILE A 191 15.15 -15.65 -17.14
C ILE A 191 16.46 -16.43 -17.28
N THR A 192 16.45 -17.74 -17.00
CA THR A 192 17.65 -18.58 -17.18
C THR A 192 18.04 -18.72 -18.66
N LYS A 193 17.05 -18.84 -19.56
CA LYS A 193 17.26 -18.83 -21.02
C LYS A 193 17.92 -17.54 -21.50
N LEU A 194 17.42 -16.41 -21.02
CA LEU A 194 17.97 -15.07 -21.29
C LEU A 194 19.44 -14.95 -20.85
N LYS A 195 19.75 -15.40 -19.62
CA LYS A 195 21.13 -15.42 -19.12
C LYS A 195 22.05 -16.27 -20.00
N CYS A 196 21.57 -17.40 -20.54
CA CYS A 196 22.34 -18.21 -21.49
C CYS A 196 22.66 -17.43 -22.77
N TYR A 197 21.69 -16.72 -23.35
CA TYR A 197 21.93 -15.89 -24.55
C TYR A 197 22.96 -14.80 -24.28
N HIS A 198 22.85 -14.11 -23.14
CA HIS A 198 23.82 -13.11 -22.72
C HIS A 198 25.23 -13.73 -22.57
N LYS A 199 25.35 -14.89 -21.90
CA LYS A 199 26.65 -15.54 -21.73
C LYS A 199 27.27 -15.95 -23.07
N ILE A 200 26.49 -16.45 -24.02
CA ILE A 200 26.96 -16.77 -25.39
C ILE A 200 27.59 -15.53 -26.06
N VAL A 201 26.91 -14.38 -26.01
CA VAL A 201 27.38 -13.13 -26.64
C VAL A 201 28.67 -12.62 -25.98
N THR A 202 28.79 -12.76 -24.67
CA THR A 202 29.96 -12.28 -23.90
C THR A 202 31.14 -13.24 -23.94
N SER A 203 30.93 -14.55 -24.04
CA SER A 203 31.99 -15.56 -23.96
C SER A 203 32.56 -16.00 -25.31
N LEU A 204 31.78 -16.00 -26.40
CA LEU A 204 32.27 -16.48 -27.70
C LEU A 204 33.32 -15.54 -28.32
N PRO A 205 34.33 -16.09 -29.03
CA PRO A 205 35.33 -15.29 -29.74
C PRO A 205 34.74 -14.59 -30.97
N ALA A 206 35.37 -13.49 -31.40
CA ALA A 206 34.92 -12.69 -32.55
C ALA A 206 34.88 -13.47 -33.89
N SER A 207 35.54 -14.64 -33.97
CA SER A 207 35.48 -15.54 -35.13
C SER A 207 34.08 -16.11 -35.37
N GLU A 208 33.23 -16.19 -34.36
CA GLU A 208 31.86 -16.71 -34.44
C GLU A 208 30.81 -15.59 -34.55
N GLY A 209 31.12 -14.55 -35.33
CA GLY A 209 30.31 -13.33 -35.39
C GLY A 209 28.84 -13.54 -35.78
N GLU A 210 28.53 -14.46 -36.70
CA GLU A 210 27.15 -14.77 -37.09
C GLU A 210 26.33 -15.36 -35.93
N THR A 211 26.95 -16.26 -35.15
CA THR A 211 26.33 -16.88 -33.97
C THR A 211 26.09 -15.81 -32.89
N ILE A 212 27.09 -14.97 -32.62
CA ILE A 212 26.98 -13.86 -31.66
C ILE A 212 25.81 -12.94 -32.02
N MET A 213 25.71 -12.53 -33.29
CA MET A 213 24.63 -11.65 -33.75
C MET A 213 23.25 -12.31 -33.60
N LYS A 214 23.11 -13.59 -33.91
CA LYS A 214 21.85 -14.33 -33.76
C LYS A 214 21.36 -14.31 -32.30
N TYR A 215 22.22 -14.64 -31.35
CA TYR A 215 21.85 -14.69 -29.93
C TYR A 215 21.74 -13.30 -29.29
N ALA A 216 22.47 -12.30 -29.79
CA ALA A 216 22.30 -10.91 -29.37
C ALA A 216 20.90 -10.40 -29.70
N LYS A 217 20.40 -10.62 -30.93
CA LYS A 217 19.04 -10.23 -31.33
C LYS A 217 17.96 -10.90 -30.46
N LEU A 218 18.10 -12.21 -30.21
CA LEU A 218 17.17 -12.95 -29.35
C LEU A 218 17.19 -12.45 -27.89
N ALA A 219 18.36 -12.13 -27.35
CA ALA A 219 18.47 -11.57 -26.01
C ALA A 219 17.88 -10.16 -25.92
N VAL A 220 18.23 -9.26 -26.85
CA VAL A 220 17.78 -7.86 -26.85
C VAL A 220 16.26 -7.77 -26.97
N THR A 221 15.65 -8.52 -27.90
CA THR A 221 14.19 -8.55 -28.06
C THR A 221 13.47 -9.00 -26.79
N GLN A 222 13.99 -10.02 -26.10
CA GLN A 222 13.40 -10.50 -24.85
C GLN A 222 13.66 -9.56 -23.66
N TYR A 223 14.85 -8.96 -23.56
CA TYR A 223 15.15 -7.97 -22.51
C TYR A 223 14.33 -6.70 -22.68
N HIS A 224 14.11 -6.24 -23.92
CA HIS A 224 13.26 -5.10 -24.23
C HIS A 224 11.81 -5.36 -23.81
N ASN A 225 11.25 -6.53 -24.14
CA ASN A 225 9.88 -6.90 -23.73
C ASN A 225 9.71 -6.99 -22.20
N ASN A 226 10.80 -7.24 -21.46
CA ASN A 226 10.81 -7.31 -20.00
C ASN A 226 11.20 -5.98 -19.33
N ASN A 227 11.35 -4.88 -20.08
CA ASN A 227 11.81 -3.57 -19.60
C ASN A 227 13.21 -3.57 -18.93
N GLU A 228 14.09 -4.53 -19.26
CA GLU A 228 15.46 -4.63 -18.73
C GLU A 228 16.49 -3.95 -19.66
N MET A 229 16.38 -2.64 -19.81
CA MET A 229 17.16 -1.86 -20.80
C MET A 229 18.68 -1.91 -20.60
N GLU A 230 19.16 -1.91 -19.36
CA GLU A 230 20.61 -1.94 -19.04
C GLU A 230 21.28 -3.23 -19.55
N ARG A 231 20.61 -4.37 -19.35
CA ARG A 231 21.12 -5.68 -19.78
C ARG A 231 21.06 -5.83 -21.30
N ALA A 232 20.00 -5.33 -21.94
CA ALA A 232 19.91 -5.27 -23.39
C ALA A 232 21.09 -4.48 -23.99
N LEU A 233 21.41 -3.33 -23.41
CA LEU A 233 22.52 -2.48 -23.84
C LEU A 233 23.88 -3.16 -23.63
N ALA A 234 24.10 -3.86 -22.51
CA ALA A 234 25.34 -4.59 -22.26
C ALA A 234 25.57 -5.69 -23.32
N VAL A 235 24.54 -6.46 -23.65
CA VAL A 235 24.59 -7.49 -24.70
C VAL A 235 24.92 -6.86 -26.06
N MET A 236 24.21 -5.80 -26.44
CA MET A 236 24.39 -5.16 -27.74
C MET A 236 25.77 -4.48 -27.86
N SER A 237 26.25 -3.87 -26.78
CA SER A 237 27.60 -3.28 -26.70
C SER A 237 28.70 -4.34 -26.84
N SER A 238 28.55 -5.49 -26.17
CA SER A 238 29.49 -6.62 -26.31
C SER A 238 29.49 -7.17 -27.72
N ALA A 239 28.33 -7.29 -28.36
CA ALA A 239 28.23 -7.72 -29.76
C ALA A 239 28.90 -6.72 -30.71
N TYR A 240 28.65 -5.41 -30.53
CA TYR A 240 29.23 -4.36 -31.36
C TYR A 240 30.76 -4.28 -31.23
N LYS A 241 31.30 -4.41 -30.00
CA LYS A 241 32.75 -4.43 -29.76
C LYS A 241 33.47 -5.58 -30.46
N LYS A 242 32.81 -6.75 -30.58
CA LYS A 242 33.40 -7.93 -31.22
C LYS A 242 33.22 -7.95 -32.73
N CYS A 243 32.06 -7.51 -33.22
CA CYS A 243 31.65 -7.68 -34.62
C CYS A 243 31.02 -6.42 -35.23
N PRO A 244 31.71 -5.26 -35.24
CA PRO A 244 31.12 -3.99 -35.69
C PRO A 244 30.74 -3.98 -37.18
N THR A 245 31.42 -4.79 -38.00
CA THR A 245 31.20 -4.87 -39.46
C THR A 245 29.97 -5.69 -39.85
N LEU A 246 29.40 -6.49 -38.93
CA LEU A 246 28.22 -7.34 -39.20
C LEU A 246 26.89 -6.62 -38.88
N PHE A 247 26.93 -5.41 -38.33
CA PHE A 247 25.74 -4.65 -37.99
C PHE A 247 25.12 -4.03 -39.25
N ASN A 248 23.85 -4.33 -39.49
CA ASN A 248 23.05 -3.66 -40.52
C ASN A 248 22.41 -2.37 -39.95
N LEU A 249 21.70 -1.61 -40.79
CA LEU A 249 21.05 -0.36 -40.37
C LEU A 249 19.95 -0.58 -39.31
N GLU A 250 19.25 -1.73 -39.34
CA GLU A 250 18.23 -2.07 -38.35
C GLU A 250 18.85 -2.36 -36.97
N ASP A 251 19.96 -3.09 -36.94
CA ASP A 251 20.72 -3.42 -35.72
C ASP A 251 21.31 -2.16 -35.09
N LEU A 252 21.81 -1.23 -35.92
CA LEU A 252 22.25 0.09 -35.47
C LEU A 252 21.09 0.91 -34.91
N ASN A 253 19.92 0.87 -35.54
CA ASN A 253 18.74 1.61 -35.08
C ASN A 253 18.34 1.16 -33.66
N ILE A 254 18.27 -0.15 -33.41
CA ILE A 254 17.98 -0.72 -32.09
C ILE A 254 19.07 -0.34 -31.08
N PHE A 255 20.34 -0.46 -31.47
CA PHE A 255 21.45 -0.15 -30.57
C PHE A 255 21.46 1.31 -30.14
N LEU A 256 21.24 2.24 -31.07
CA LEU A 256 21.14 3.66 -30.80
C LEU A 256 19.95 4.00 -29.90
N GLU A 257 18.82 3.29 -30.04
CA GLU A 257 17.66 3.45 -29.17
C GLU A 257 17.98 3.09 -27.72
N LEU A 258 18.66 1.95 -27.51
CA LEU A 258 19.10 1.52 -26.19
C LEU A 258 20.08 2.53 -25.57
N LEU A 259 21.01 3.07 -26.36
CA LEU A 259 21.98 4.07 -25.90
C LEU A 259 21.32 5.41 -25.54
N ILE A 260 20.37 5.88 -26.35
CA ILE A 260 19.58 7.08 -26.08
C ILE A 260 18.76 6.88 -24.79
N GLY A 261 18.12 5.71 -24.61
CA GLY A 261 17.39 5.39 -23.39
C GLY A 261 18.26 5.41 -22.12
N GLN A 262 19.53 5.02 -22.23
CA GLN A 262 20.53 5.09 -21.15
C GLN A 262 21.27 6.44 -21.09
N LYS A 263 20.86 7.44 -21.87
CA LYS A 263 21.45 8.79 -21.94
C LYS A 263 22.94 8.82 -22.33
N GLN A 264 23.41 7.82 -23.07
CA GLN A 264 24.79 7.73 -23.57
C GLN A 264 24.91 8.39 -24.96
N PHE A 265 24.73 9.71 -25.01
CA PHE A 265 24.66 10.45 -26.29
C PHE A 265 26.00 10.56 -27.02
N GLN A 266 27.13 10.61 -26.30
CA GLN A 266 28.45 10.72 -26.90
C GLN A 266 28.84 9.46 -27.69
N THR A 267 28.56 8.27 -27.13
CA THR A 267 28.79 6.99 -27.80
C THR A 267 27.90 6.83 -29.03
N CYS A 268 26.67 7.38 -29.01
CA CYS A 268 25.82 7.41 -30.21
C CYS A 268 26.51 8.16 -31.36
N ILE A 269 27.10 9.33 -31.07
CA ILE A 269 27.84 10.10 -32.08
C ILE A 269 29.00 9.30 -32.65
N GLU A 270 29.79 8.63 -31.81
CA GLU A 270 30.91 7.81 -32.26
C GLU A 270 30.47 6.71 -33.21
N ILE A 271 29.32 6.08 -32.95
CA ILE A 271 28.73 5.05 -33.82
C ILE A 271 28.23 5.66 -35.14
N PHE A 272 27.62 6.85 -35.11
CA PHE A 272 27.20 7.56 -36.32
C PHE A 272 28.39 7.94 -37.22
N VAL A 273 29.53 8.32 -36.64
CA VAL A 273 30.76 8.61 -37.40
C VAL A 273 31.37 7.31 -37.95
N ALA A 274 31.44 6.25 -37.14
CA ALA A 274 32.09 4.99 -37.52
C ALA A 274 31.30 4.18 -38.56
N ASN A 275 29.97 4.13 -38.45
CA ASN A 275 29.11 3.26 -39.26
C ASN A 275 28.07 4.01 -40.09
N GLY A 276 27.72 5.25 -39.71
CA GLY A 276 26.70 6.06 -40.37
C GLY A 276 27.23 6.97 -41.48
N GLY A 277 28.56 7.06 -41.66
CA GLY A 277 29.20 7.93 -42.66
C GLY A 277 28.99 9.43 -42.41
N VAL A 278 28.61 9.80 -41.18
CA VAL A 278 28.37 11.18 -40.77
C VAL A 278 29.71 11.85 -40.49
N GLU A 279 30.02 12.97 -41.12
CA GLU A 279 31.22 13.75 -40.80
C GLU A 279 30.83 14.92 -39.89
N ILE A 280 31.51 15.04 -38.76
CA ILE A 280 31.23 16.03 -37.73
C ILE A 280 32.47 16.88 -37.52
N GLU A 281 32.32 18.19 -37.67
CA GLU A 281 33.33 19.18 -37.32
C GLU A 281 33.04 19.70 -35.91
N ALA A 282 33.93 19.44 -34.95
CA ALA A 282 33.81 19.91 -33.58
C ALA A 282 35.11 20.54 -33.08
N GLU A 283 35.00 21.62 -32.31
CA GLU A 283 36.11 22.27 -31.61
C GLU A 283 36.04 21.94 -30.11
N ILE A 284 37.16 21.50 -29.54
CA ILE A 284 37.26 21.27 -28.09
C ILE A 284 37.70 22.58 -27.44
N GLN A 285 36.81 23.20 -26.67
CA GLN A 285 37.11 24.40 -25.90
C GLN A 285 37.34 24.04 -24.43
N THR A 286 38.46 24.48 -23.87
CA THR A 286 38.74 24.32 -22.44
C THR A 286 38.14 25.50 -21.67
N VAL A 287 37.05 25.25 -20.95
CA VAL A 287 36.35 26.25 -20.15
C VAL A 287 36.69 26.01 -18.68
N LYS A 288 37.05 27.07 -17.95
CA LYS A 288 37.21 26.99 -16.50
C LYS A 288 35.85 27.20 -15.84
N ASN A 289 35.39 26.19 -15.11
CA ASN A 289 34.18 26.30 -14.30
C ASN A 289 34.37 27.27 -13.13
N PRO A 290 33.28 27.84 -12.57
CA PRO A 290 33.33 28.72 -11.40
C PRO A 290 33.98 28.08 -10.16
N ASP A 291 34.04 26.74 -10.09
CA ASP A 291 34.72 25.97 -9.03
C ASP A 291 36.24 25.78 -9.28
N GLY A 292 36.77 26.27 -10.40
CA GLY A 292 38.21 26.22 -10.74
C GLY A 292 38.67 24.97 -11.50
N GLU A 293 37.76 24.03 -11.79
CA GLU A 293 38.02 22.86 -12.63
C GLU A 293 38.03 23.23 -14.12
N ILE A 294 38.95 22.63 -14.88
CA ILE A 294 39.04 22.81 -16.34
C ILE A 294 38.17 21.73 -16.97
N GLU A 295 37.06 22.12 -17.58
CA GLU A 295 36.20 21.22 -18.36
C GLU A 295 36.45 21.42 -19.86
N GLU A 296 36.59 20.31 -20.57
CA GLU A 296 36.64 20.27 -22.03
C GLU A 296 35.21 20.21 -22.57
N GLN A 297 34.74 21.30 -23.16
CA GLN A 297 33.44 21.37 -23.82
C GLN A 297 33.62 21.17 -25.33
N THR A 298 32.92 20.19 -25.89
CA THR A 298 32.88 19.94 -27.33
C THR A 298 31.86 20.87 -27.99
N ASN A 299 32.34 21.81 -28.79
CA ASN A 299 31.50 22.69 -29.59
C ASN A 299 31.34 22.13 -31.00
N TYR A 300 30.17 21.58 -31.31
CA TYR A 300 29.86 21.02 -32.63
C TYR A 300 29.51 22.14 -33.62
N LEU A 301 30.33 22.31 -34.66
CA LEU A 301 30.23 23.41 -35.63
C LEU A 301 29.42 23.03 -36.87
N ASN A 302 29.67 21.86 -37.44
CA ASN A 302 29.06 21.41 -38.70
C ASN A 302 28.87 19.89 -38.71
N CYS A 303 27.85 19.42 -39.42
CA CYS A 303 27.55 18.01 -39.58
C CYS A 303 27.08 17.76 -41.01
N THR A 304 27.80 16.90 -41.75
CA THR A 304 27.38 16.44 -43.07
C THR A 304 26.74 15.06 -42.94
N ILE A 305 25.45 14.99 -43.24
CA ILE A 305 24.65 13.77 -43.14
C ILE A 305 24.51 13.17 -44.55
N PRO A 306 24.86 11.89 -44.78
CA PRO A 306 24.64 11.23 -46.05
C PRO A 306 23.14 11.15 -46.42
N ASP A 307 22.82 11.40 -47.70
CA ASP A 307 21.46 11.27 -48.23
C ASP A 307 20.91 9.84 -48.13
N SER A 308 21.79 8.84 -48.11
CA SER A 308 21.45 7.42 -47.98
C SER A 308 20.96 7.02 -46.58
N LEU A 309 21.07 7.90 -45.57
CA LEU A 309 20.67 7.59 -44.20
C LEU A 309 19.14 7.70 -44.04
N PRO A 310 18.46 6.66 -43.49
CA PRO A 310 17.04 6.69 -43.18
C PRO A 310 16.64 7.84 -42.25
N ILE A 311 15.40 8.30 -42.36
CA ILE A 311 14.86 9.43 -41.58
C ILE A 311 14.87 9.13 -40.07
N ASP A 312 14.63 7.87 -39.67
CA ASP A 312 14.68 7.43 -38.25
C ASP A 312 16.07 7.59 -37.63
N LEU A 313 17.13 7.32 -38.40
CA LEU A 313 18.49 7.50 -37.93
C LEU A 313 18.87 9.00 -37.90
N LYS A 314 18.32 9.80 -38.82
CA LYS A 314 18.47 11.27 -38.80
C LYS A 314 17.80 11.90 -37.58
N SER A 315 16.61 11.45 -37.20
CA SER A 315 15.93 11.95 -36.00
C SER A 315 16.69 11.57 -34.71
N LYS A 316 17.19 10.33 -34.61
CA LYS A 316 18.04 9.89 -33.47
C LYS A 316 19.34 10.69 -33.36
N LEU A 317 19.98 11.01 -34.49
CA LEU A 317 21.15 11.88 -34.52
C LEU A 317 20.81 13.31 -34.02
N LEU A 318 19.67 13.85 -34.43
CA LEU A 318 19.19 15.15 -33.97
C LEU A 318 18.91 15.16 -32.46
N VAL A 319 18.26 14.11 -31.93
CA VAL A 319 18.04 13.91 -30.49
C VAL A 319 19.38 13.91 -29.72
N CYS A 320 20.41 13.25 -30.24
CA CYS A 320 21.74 13.27 -29.62
C CYS A 320 22.33 14.68 -29.57
N PHE A 321 22.27 15.45 -30.66
CA PHE A 321 22.77 16.83 -30.69
C PHE A 321 22.00 17.78 -29.79
N ILE A 322 20.69 17.57 -29.61
CA ILE A 322 19.85 18.34 -28.67
C ILE A 322 20.36 18.13 -27.24
N HIS A 323 20.53 16.88 -26.81
CA HIS A 323 20.99 16.57 -25.46
C HIS A 323 22.45 16.97 -25.20
N LEU A 324 23.29 17.02 -26.24
CA LEU A 324 24.67 17.50 -26.17
C LEU A 324 24.79 19.04 -26.24
N GLY A 325 23.67 19.76 -26.39
CA GLY A 325 23.64 21.23 -26.33
C GLY A 325 24.09 21.96 -27.59
N ALA A 326 24.15 21.29 -28.75
CA ALA A 326 24.59 21.85 -30.03
C ALA A 326 23.50 22.70 -30.72
N VAL A 327 23.01 23.78 -30.08
CA VAL A 327 21.80 24.53 -30.47
C VAL A 327 21.81 25.04 -31.91
N ASN A 328 22.93 25.60 -32.36
CA ASN A 328 23.04 26.19 -33.70
C ASN A 328 22.91 25.13 -34.81
N LEU A 329 23.53 23.96 -34.59
CA LEU A 329 23.47 22.83 -35.50
C LEU A 329 22.07 22.20 -35.50
N VAL A 330 21.46 22.08 -34.32
CA VAL A 330 20.08 21.60 -34.17
C VAL A 330 19.12 22.47 -34.99
N GLN A 331 19.25 23.80 -34.96
CA GLN A 331 18.38 24.68 -35.73
C GLN A 331 18.49 24.42 -37.25
N THR A 332 19.70 24.28 -37.78
CA THR A 332 19.89 23.98 -39.21
C THR A 332 19.33 22.62 -39.59
N LEU A 333 19.67 21.58 -38.81
CA LEU A 333 19.21 20.21 -39.07
C LEU A 333 17.69 20.07 -38.91
N LEU A 334 17.10 20.79 -37.95
CA LEU A 334 15.66 20.84 -37.73
C LEU A 334 14.94 21.47 -38.92
N THR A 335 15.46 22.56 -39.50
CA THR A 335 14.84 23.18 -40.68
C THR A 335 14.85 22.27 -41.91
N ASP A 336 15.87 21.41 -42.03
CA ASP A 336 15.90 20.39 -43.09
C ASP A 336 14.95 19.22 -42.78
N PHE A 337 14.83 18.81 -41.52
CA PHE A 337 13.90 17.77 -41.08
C PHE A 337 12.43 18.16 -41.27
N LEU A 338 12.08 19.43 -41.00
CA LEU A 338 10.73 19.98 -41.17
C LEU A 338 10.21 19.98 -42.62
N LYS A 339 11.07 19.72 -43.61
CA LYS A 339 10.66 19.56 -45.02
C LYS A 339 9.99 18.21 -45.29
N ASN A 340 10.14 17.24 -44.40
CA ASN A 340 9.57 15.89 -44.56
C ASN A 340 8.07 15.88 -44.26
N ASP A 341 7.33 14.99 -44.94
CA ASP A 341 5.87 14.86 -44.78
C ASP A 341 5.49 14.41 -43.36
N VAL A 342 4.62 15.20 -42.72
CA VAL A 342 4.16 14.98 -41.32
C VAL A 342 3.40 13.66 -41.17
N GLU A 343 2.69 13.20 -42.20
CA GLU A 343 1.89 11.96 -42.14
C GLU A 343 2.72 10.69 -41.94
N ASN A 344 3.95 10.65 -42.47
CA ASN A 344 4.80 9.46 -42.44
C ASN A 344 5.85 9.50 -41.31
N ALA A 345 6.07 10.66 -40.69
CA ALA A 345 7.16 10.88 -39.73
C ALA A 345 6.68 11.49 -38.39
N GLY A 346 5.37 11.53 -38.12
CA GLY A 346 4.86 12.28 -36.97
C GLY A 346 5.24 11.70 -35.60
N ASP A 347 5.55 10.41 -35.51
CA ASP A 347 6.21 9.79 -34.36
C ASP A 347 7.61 10.37 -34.13
N LEU A 348 8.42 10.48 -35.19
CA LEU A 348 9.76 11.08 -35.12
C LEU A 348 9.72 12.55 -34.71
N TYR A 349 8.68 13.29 -35.11
CA TYR A 349 8.48 14.67 -34.66
C TYR A 349 8.27 14.74 -33.14
N MET A 350 7.54 13.77 -32.56
CA MET A 350 7.29 13.70 -31.12
C MET A 350 8.57 13.34 -30.34
N ASP A 351 9.40 12.44 -30.86
CA ASP A 351 10.68 12.08 -30.22
C ASP A 351 11.64 13.29 -30.16
N ILE A 352 11.73 14.05 -31.25
CA ILE A 352 12.55 15.27 -31.31
C ILE A 352 11.98 16.36 -30.40
N GLU A 353 10.64 16.52 -30.39
CA GLU A 353 9.97 17.46 -29.49
C GLU A 353 10.25 17.14 -28.02
N GLU A 354 10.16 15.88 -27.63
CA GLU A 354 10.41 15.46 -26.26
C GLU A 354 11.86 15.76 -25.83
N ALA A 355 12.82 15.52 -26.72
CA ALA A 355 14.22 15.90 -26.51
C ALA A 355 14.38 17.43 -26.33
N LEU A 356 13.77 18.24 -27.21
CA LEU A 356 13.83 19.71 -27.11
C LEU A 356 13.15 20.24 -25.85
N SER A 357 12.00 19.68 -25.48
CA SER A 357 11.25 20.09 -24.30
C SER A 357 12.00 19.74 -23.01
N SER A 358 12.67 18.58 -22.96
CA SER A 358 13.51 18.16 -21.83
C SER A 358 14.74 19.04 -21.61
N THR A 359 15.28 19.62 -22.68
CA THR A 359 16.43 20.56 -22.64
C THR A 359 16.01 22.03 -22.46
N GLY A 360 14.70 22.29 -22.37
CA GLY A 360 14.14 23.63 -22.16
C GLY A 360 14.03 24.50 -23.42
N GLN A 361 14.29 23.94 -24.61
CA GLN A 361 14.22 24.65 -25.89
C GLN A 361 12.80 24.69 -26.45
N HIS A 362 11.87 25.28 -25.69
CA HIS A 362 10.44 25.29 -26.00
C HIS A 362 10.09 26.06 -27.29
N GLU A 363 10.91 27.02 -27.72
CA GLU A 363 10.69 27.78 -28.96
C GLU A 363 10.90 26.93 -30.22
N LEU A 364 11.84 25.98 -30.20
CA LEU A 364 12.06 25.05 -31.30
C LEU A 364 11.04 23.91 -31.25
N ALA A 365 10.73 23.41 -30.05
CA ALA A 365 9.72 22.36 -29.84
C ALA A 365 8.36 22.74 -30.46
N ILE A 366 7.94 24.00 -30.32
CA ILE A 366 6.64 24.42 -30.86
C ILE A 366 6.57 24.42 -32.39
N GLN A 367 7.71 24.61 -33.08
CA GLN A 367 7.78 24.55 -34.54
C GLN A 367 7.49 23.15 -35.07
N LEU A 368 7.78 22.10 -34.28
CA LEU A 368 7.43 20.71 -34.58
C LEU A 368 5.96 20.40 -34.27
N LEU A 369 5.42 20.97 -33.19
CA LEU A 369 4.05 20.70 -32.74
C LEU A 369 2.99 21.41 -33.57
N GLU A 370 3.26 22.61 -34.09
CA GLU A 370 2.29 23.36 -34.90
C GLU A 370 1.84 22.61 -36.18
N PRO A 371 2.72 21.99 -36.98
CA PRO A 371 2.33 21.14 -38.10
C PRO A 371 1.53 19.91 -37.67
N LEU A 372 1.92 19.25 -36.57
CA LEU A 372 1.23 18.05 -36.06
C LEU A 372 -0.22 18.37 -35.67
N VAL A 373 -0.41 19.47 -34.92
CA VAL A 373 -1.74 19.92 -34.46
C VAL A 373 -2.66 20.35 -35.61
N LYS A 374 -2.10 20.84 -36.72
CA LYS A 374 -2.89 21.23 -37.91
C LYS A 374 -3.31 20.02 -38.74
N ASN A 375 -2.68 18.87 -38.58
CA ASN A 375 -2.99 17.66 -39.33
C ASN A 375 -4.05 16.82 -38.59
N ASN A 376 -5.06 16.34 -39.32
CA ASN A 376 -6.16 15.58 -38.71
C ASN A 376 -5.74 14.18 -38.24
N SER A 377 -4.69 13.61 -38.81
CA SER A 377 -4.16 12.29 -38.40
C SER A 377 -3.49 12.30 -37.03
N PHE A 378 -3.00 13.47 -36.58
CA PHE A 378 -2.32 13.66 -35.29
C PHE A 378 -3.13 14.50 -34.30
N ASP A 379 -4.47 14.56 -34.46
CA ASP A 379 -5.40 15.11 -33.46
C ASP A 379 -5.51 14.15 -32.26
N LEU A 380 -4.39 13.93 -31.56
CA LEU A 380 -4.24 13.02 -30.45
C LEU A 380 -4.05 13.82 -29.15
N GLY A 381 -4.62 13.33 -28.05
CA GLY A 381 -4.50 13.98 -26.74
C GLY A 381 -3.06 14.22 -26.27
N ALA A 382 -2.14 13.28 -26.57
CA ALA A 382 -0.72 13.38 -26.20
C ALA A 382 0.01 14.54 -26.90
N VAL A 383 -0.26 14.76 -28.19
CA VAL A 383 0.31 15.87 -28.98
C VAL A 383 -0.18 17.21 -28.44
N TRP A 384 -1.49 17.32 -28.18
CA TRP A 384 -2.09 18.52 -27.59
C TRP A 384 -1.56 18.81 -26.19
N LEU A 385 -1.22 17.79 -25.40
CA LEU A 385 -0.64 17.95 -24.07
C LEU A 385 0.74 18.59 -24.14
N LYS A 386 1.65 18.04 -24.97
CA LYS A 386 2.98 18.61 -25.20
C LYS A 386 2.89 20.03 -25.77
N HIS A 387 1.97 20.28 -26.71
CA HIS A 387 1.71 21.62 -27.24
C HIS A 387 1.25 22.61 -26.16
N ALA A 388 0.34 22.20 -25.28
CA ALA A 388 -0.13 23.03 -24.18
C ALA A 388 0.99 23.31 -23.15
N GLU A 389 1.83 22.32 -22.84
CA GLU A 389 2.97 22.46 -21.93
C GLU A 389 4.03 23.41 -22.48
N CYS A 390 4.43 23.25 -23.75
CA CYS A 390 5.36 24.14 -24.42
C CYS A 390 4.84 25.59 -24.44
N LEU A 391 3.57 25.81 -24.80
CA LEU A 391 2.95 27.14 -24.76
C LEU A 391 2.94 27.75 -23.35
N TYR A 392 2.69 26.93 -22.33
CA TYR A 392 2.71 27.36 -20.94
C TYR A 392 4.12 27.79 -20.51
N MET A 393 5.15 27.02 -20.87
CA MET A 393 6.55 27.34 -20.56
C MET A 393 7.03 28.61 -21.29
N LEU A 394 6.52 28.87 -22.50
CA LEU A 394 6.75 30.11 -23.27
C LEU A 394 5.97 31.33 -22.73
N GLY A 395 5.15 31.17 -21.68
CA GLY A 395 4.34 32.25 -21.11
C GLY A 395 3.09 32.62 -21.93
N ARG A 396 2.77 31.87 -22.99
CA ARG A 396 1.56 32.03 -23.82
C ARG A 396 0.35 31.35 -23.17
N GLU A 397 0.01 31.79 -21.96
CA GLU A 397 -0.98 31.12 -21.11
C GLU A 397 -2.39 31.03 -21.71
N THR A 398 -2.82 31.99 -22.55
CA THR A 398 -4.16 31.96 -23.18
C THR A 398 -4.27 30.83 -24.20
N ASP A 399 -3.22 30.62 -24.99
CA ASP A 399 -3.19 29.62 -26.04
C ASP A 399 -2.98 28.22 -25.42
N ALA A 400 -2.21 28.15 -24.32
CA ALA A 400 -2.06 26.95 -23.51
C ALA A 400 -3.41 26.46 -22.96
N ILE A 401 -4.26 27.37 -22.45
CA ILE A 401 -5.60 27.00 -21.96
C ILE A 401 -6.45 26.36 -23.06
N ASN A 402 -6.46 26.94 -24.26
CA ASN A 402 -7.21 26.39 -25.40
C ASN A 402 -6.70 24.99 -25.78
N SER A 403 -5.38 24.81 -25.77
CA SER A 403 -4.74 23.52 -26.04
C SER A 403 -5.05 22.48 -24.97
N PHE A 404 -5.01 22.85 -23.68
CA PHE A 404 -5.42 21.95 -22.59
C PHE A 404 -6.90 21.57 -22.67
N TYR A 405 -7.79 22.48 -23.09
CA TYR A 405 -9.19 22.10 -23.32
C TYR A 405 -9.33 21.08 -24.44
N LYS A 406 -8.50 21.13 -25.49
CA LYS A 406 -8.45 20.08 -26.53
C LYS A 406 -7.97 18.74 -25.96
N VAL A 407 -6.99 18.74 -25.06
CA VAL A 407 -6.59 17.51 -24.33
C VAL A 407 -7.78 16.90 -23.60
N LEU A 408 -8.59 17.71 -22.91
CA LEU A 408 -9.76 17.23 -22.17
C LEU A 408 -10.91 16.74 -23.06
N ILE A 409 -10.96 17.11 -24.33
CA ILE A 409 -11.93 16.52 -25.28
C ILE A 409 -11.55 15.08 -25.59
N HIS A 410 -10.26 14.81 -25.78
CA HIS A 410 -9.73 13.48 -26.09
C HIS A 410 -9.61 12.59 -24.85
N ALA A 411 -9.13 13.16 -23.74
CA ALA A 411 -8.93 12.49 -22.46
C ALA A 411 -9.58 13.29 -21.31
N PRO A 412 -10.89 13.14 -21.09
CA PRO A 412 -11.64 13.95 -20.14
C PRO A 412 -11.11 13.92 -18.70
N GLN A 413 -10.54 12.80 -18.24
CA GLN A 413 -10.05 12.63 -16.86
C GLN A 413 -8.53 12.80 -16.71
N HIS A 414 -7.83 13.34 -17.72
CA HIS A 414 -6.38 13.47 -17.66
C HIS A 414 -5.92 14.32 -16.46
N PRO A 415 -5.16 13.76 -15.50
CA PRO A 415 -4.87 14.43 -14.23
C PRO A 415 -3.96 15.66 -14.40
N ASP A 416 -2.87 15.55 -15.14
CA ASP A 416 -1.90 16.65 -15.26
C ASP A 416 -2.47 17.86 -16.00
N ALA A 417 -3.19 17.64 -17.12
CA ALA A 417 -3.88 18.70 -17.86
C ALA A 417 -4.86 19.46 -16.96
N ARG A 418 -5.66 18.75 -16.15
CA ARG A 418 -6.62 19.36 -15.20
C ARG A 418 -5.91 20.17 -14.12
N LYS A 419 -4.83 19.63 -13.55
CA LYS A 419 -4.01 20.31 -12.53
C LYS A 419 -3.35 21.58 -13.06
N LYS A 420 -2.76 21.52 -14.27
CA LYS A 420 -2.16 22.69 -14.93
C LYS A 420 -3.22 23.75 -15.25
N LEU A 421 -4.37 23.36 -15.80
CA LEU A 421 -5.50 24.25 -16.03
C LEU A 421 -5.99 24.91 -14.74
N TYR A 422 -6.15 24.15 -13.65
CA TYR A 422 -6.48 24.69 -12.33
C TYR A 422 -5.50 25.78 -11.91
N SER A 423 -4.19 25.51 -11.98
CA SER A 423 -3.15 26.47 -11.60
C SER A 423 -3.21 27.76 -12.45
N ILE A 424 -3.39 27.64 -13.77
CA ILE A 424 -3.47 28.79 -14.67
C ILE A 424 -4.75 29.61 -14.40
N LEU A 425 -5.90 28.96 -14.26
CA LEU A 425 -7.19 29.63 -14.01
C LEU A 425 -7.24 30.28 -12.62
N GLU A 426 -6.63 29.64 -11.61
CA GLU A 426 -6.48 30.20 -10.27
C GLU A 426 -5.64 31.48 -10.29
N LYS A 427 -4.49 31.47 -10.99
CA LYS A 427 -3.66 32.68 -11.18
C LYS A 427 -4.41 33.82 -11.87
N LYS A 428 -5.28 33.48 -12.84
CA LYS A 428 -6.14 34.46 -13.54
C LYS A 428 -7.35 34.92 -12.73
N GLY A 429 -7.55 34.42 -11.51
CA GLY A 429 -8.66 34.79 -10.63
C GLY A 429 -10.02 34.17 -10.98
N ARG A 430 -10.08 33.23 -11.93
CA ARG A 430 -11.32 32.51 -12.31
C ARG A 430 -11.53 31.30 -11.40
N ILE A 431 -11.80 31.55 -10.12
CA ILE A 431 -11.79 30.54 -9.06
C ILE A 431 -12.85 29.43 -9.28
N ASP A 432 -14.09 29.79 -9.62
CA ASP A 432 -15.16 28.78 -9.75
C ASP A 432 -14.90 27.82 -10.92
N GLU A 433 -14.38 28.33 -12.04
CA GLU A 433 -13.97 27.50 -13.18
C GLU A 433 -12.75 26.65 -12.85
N ALA A 434 -11.77 27.21 -12.13
CA ALA A 434 -10.61 26.45 -11.67
C ALA A 434 -11.08 25.24 -10.83
N LEU A 435 -11.96 25.46 -9.85
CA LEU A 435 -12.48 24.38 -9.01
C LEU A 435 -13.24 23.30 -9.81
N GLN A 436 -13.95 23.69 -10.88
CA GLN A 436 -14.60 22.73 -11.79
C GLN A 436 -13.59 21.86 -12.54
N MET A 437 -12.40 22.38 -12.89
CA MET A 437 -11.38 21.58 -13.59
C MET A 437 -10.86 20.40 -12.74
N LEU A 438 -10.92 20.52 -11.41
CA LEU A 438 -10.55 19.45 -10.49
C LEU A 438 -11.66 18.41 -10.27
N GLU A 439 -12.90 18.65 -10.72
CA GLU A 439 -14.05 17.75 -10.51
C GLU A 439 -13.96 16.51 -11.41
N GLN A 440 -13.81 15.32 -10.82
CA GLN A 440 -13.75 14.04 -11.54
C GLN A 440 -15.12 13.36 -11.60
N ASP A 441 -15.41 12.64 -12.69
CA ASP A 441 -16.63 11.83 -12.81
C ASP A 441 -16.36 10.42 -12.27
N PHE A 442 -17.05 10.05 -11.19
CA PHE A 442 -16.88 8.77 -10.50
C PHE A 442 -17.31 7.54 -11.33
N LYS A 443 -17.87 7.74 -12.53
CA LYS A 443 -18.16 6.65 -13.49
C LYS A 443 -16.92 6.08 -14.17
N TYR A 444 -15.85 6.86 -14.27
CA TYR A 444 -14.58 6.43 -14.87
C TYR A 444 -13.52 6.26 -13.79
N VAL A 445 -12.32 5.84 -14.18
CA VAL A 445 -11.17 5.70 -13.29
C VAL A 445 -10.77 7.07 -12.73
N VAL A 446 -10.67 7.16 -11.41
CA VAL A 446 -10.45 8.39 -10.64
C VAL A 446 -9.03 8.42 -10.08
N ASN A 447 -8.37 9.57 -10.21
CA ASN A 447 -7.05 9.83 -9.65
C ASN A 447 -7.15 10.39 -8.22
N ALA A 448 -6.55 9.72 -7.24
CA ALA A 448 -6.68 10.06 -5.82
C ALA A 448 -5.90 11.34 -5.45
N ASN A 449 -4.72 11.57 -6.05
CA ASN A 449 -3.92 12.77 -5.86
C ASN A 449 -4.69 14.01 -6.30
N LEU A 450 -5.37 13.92 -7.46
CA LEU A 450 -6.20 15.02 -7.95
C LEU A 450 -7.40 15.30 -7.03
N LEU A 451 -8.03 14.26 -6.43
CA LEU A 451 -9.06 14.46 -5.40
C LEU A 451 -8.50 15.12 -4.14
N TYR A 452 -7.28 14.77 -3.74
CA TYR A 452 -6.62 15.40 -2.59
C TYR A 452 -6.32 16.88 -2.86
N GLU A 453 -5.82 17.22 -4.05
CA GLU A 453 -5.64 18.61 -4.48
C GLU A 453 -6.96 19.38 -4.53
N GLN A 454 -8.02 18.72 -5.03
CA GLN A 454 -9.38 19.27 -4.97
C GLN A 454 -9.82 19.56 -3.54
N CYS A 455 -9.55 18.66 -2.60
CA CYS A 455 -9.83 18.88 -1.18
C CYS A 455 -9.10 20.11 -0.63
N LEU A 456 -7.79 20.25 -0.93
CA LEU A 456 -7.00 21.41 -0.52
C LEU A 456 -7.54 22.73 -1.11
N ALA A 457 -7.90 22.72 -2.40
CA ALA A 457 -8.50 23.87 -3.08
C ALA A 457 -9.86 24.24 -2.47
N LEU A 458 -10.75 23.27 -2.25
CA LEU A 458 -12.07 23.50 -1.64
C LEU A 458 -11.95 24.04 -0.21
N LYS A 459 -10.95 23.57 0.55
CA LYS A 459 -10.62 24.09 1.88
C LYS A 459 -10.14 25.55 1.82
N LYS A 460 -9.22 25.88 0.91
CA LYS A 460 -8.74 27.25 0.68
C LYS A 460 -9.87 28.24 0.41
N TYR A 461 -10.85 27.84 -0.40
CA TYR A 461 -12.02 28.65 -0.75
C TYR A 461 -13.26 28.43 0.13
N LYS A 462 -13.11 27.74 1.27
CA LYS A 462 -14.16 27.52 2.28
C LYS A 462 -15.44 26.86 1.76
N LYS A 463 -15.35 26.01 0.75
CA LYS A 463 -16.48 25.23 0.18
C LYS A 463 -16.66 23.92 0.97
N TRP A 464 -17.01 24.03 2.25
CA TRP A 464 -16.97 22.92 3.22
C TRP A 464 -17.87 21.73 2.91
N LEU A 465 -19.05 21.94 2.32
CA LEU A 465 -19.97 20.83 1.99
C LEU A 465 -19.43 19.96 0.85
N LYS A 466 -18.91 20.58 -0.22
CA LYS A 466 -18.22 19.87 -1.29
C LYS A 466 -16.93 19.22 -0.77
N TYR A 467 -16.18 19.91 0.09
CA TYR A 467 -14.99 19.34 0.72
C TYR A 467 -15.29 18.05 1.50
N LEU A 468 -16.41 18.00 2.23
CA LEU A 468 -16.84 16.78 2.93
C LEU A 468 -17.20 15.64 1.97
N GLU A 469 -17.88 15.94 0.86
CA GLU A 469 -18.25 14.96 -0.16
C GLU A 469 -17.02 14.37 -0.87
N ILE A 470 -16.11 15.22 -1.33
CA ILE A 470 -14.87 14.79 -1.99
C ILE A 470 -13.92 14.09 -1.01
N GLY A 471 -13.86 14.55 0.24
CA GLY A 471 -13.07 13.91 1.28
C GLY A 471 -13.60 12.50 1.65
N GLU A 472 -14.92 12.31 1.66
CA GLU A 472 -15.51 10.97 1.80
C GLU A 472 -15.15 10.07 0.61
N ALA A 473 -15.21 10.60 -0.61
CA ALA A 473 -14.81 9.87 -1.82
C ALA A 473 -13.33 9.46 -1.74
N LEU A 474 -12.42 10.37 -1.35
CA LEU A 474 -11.00 10.06 -1.21
C LEU A 474 -10.73 9.00 -0.13
N LEU A 475 -11.38 9.11 1.04
CA LEU A 475 -11.26 8.11 2.11
C LEU A 475 -11.85 6.75 1.70
N SER A 476 -12.74 6.67 0.72
CA SER A 476 -13.25 5.38 0.23
C SER A 476 -12.18 4.51 -0.44
N LYS A 477 -11.00 5.06 -0.78
CA LYS A 477 -9.82 4.28 -1.21
C LYS A 477 -9.34 3.33 -0.10
N THR A 478 -9.43 3.74 1.17
CA THR A 478 -9.00 2.94 2.34
C THR A 478 -10.17 2.41 3.17
N PHE A 479 -11.32 3.10 3.16
CA PHE A 479 -12.48 2.79 3.97
C PHE A 479 -13.53 2.00 3.18
N VAL A 480 -14.17 1.04 3.84
CA VAL A 480 -15.25 0.27 3.21
C VAL A 480 -16.49 1.15 2.99
N LYS A 481 -17.03 1.12 1.77
CA LYS A 481 -18.33 1.71 1.46
C LYS A 481 -19.46 0.77 1.90
N PHE A 482 -20.32 1.27 2.79
CA PHE A 482 -21.48 0.55 3.31
C PHE A 482 -22.69 0.70 2.38
N ARG A 483 -23.30 -0.42 1.97
CA ARG A 483 -24.51 -0.49 1.12
C ARG A 483 -25.79 -0.69 1.92
N HIS A 484 -25.70 -1.44 3.01
CA HIS A 484 -26.84 -1.80 3.85
C HIS A 484 -26.60 -1.40 5.31
N GLN A 485 -27.69 -1.17 6.06
CA GLN A 485 -27.61 -0.81 7.48
C GLN A 485 -26.99 -1.94 8.31
N GLU A 486 -27.18 -3.19 7.92
CA GLU A 486 -26.58 -4.36 8.55
C GLU A 486 -25.05 -4.36 8.42
N GLU A 487 -24.50 -3.82 7.32
CA GLU A 487 -23.05 -3.69 7.14
C GLU A 487 -22.43 -2.72 8.16
N LEU A 488 -23.12 -1.62 8.46
CA LEU A 488 -22.71 -0.69 9.52
C LEU A 488 -22.70 -1.39 10.90
N ASN A 489 -23.69 -2.23 11.17
CA ASN A 489 -23.77 -2.99 12.42
C ASN A 489 -22.66 -4.05 12.55
N MET A 490 -22.24 -4.64 11.42
CA MET A 490 -21.13 -5.60 11.36
C MET A 490 -19.77 -4.93 11.59
N ALA A 491 -19.56 -3.73 11.05
CA ALA A 491 -18.33 -2.95 11.25
C ALA A 491 -18.03 -2.66 12.74
N CYS A 492 -19.08 -2.54 13.56
CA CYS A 492 -18.98 -2.27 15.00
C CYS A 492 -18.58 -3.49 15.84
N MET A 493 -18.46 -4.69 15.26
CA MET A 493 -18.15 -5.90 16.02
C MET A 493 -16.64 -6.10 16.11
N ALA A 494 -16.11 -6.17 17.34
CA ALA A 494 -14.69 -6.03 17.73
C ALA A 494 -13.63 -6.92 17.04
N ARG A 495 -14.02 -7.82 16.12
CA ARG A 495 -13.12 -8.71 15.37
C ARG A 495 -13.46 -8.86 13.88
N CYS A 496 -14.32 -8.00 13.35
CA CYS A 496 -14.83 -8.18 12.00
C CYS A 496 -13.96 -7.47 10.98
N GLY A 497 -13.24 -8.25 10.17
CA GLY A 497 -12.56 -7.76 8.97
C GLY A 497 -13.55 -7.51 7.83
N ILE A 498 -13.05 -6.90 6.76
CA ILE A 498 -13.79 -6.64 5.51
C ILE A 498 -14.45 -7.93 4.97
N ASP A 499 -13.82 -9.09 5.23
CA ASP A 499 -14.29 -10.43 4.86
C ASP A 499 -15.72 -10.74 5.31
N LEU A 500 -16.17 -10.25 6.47
CA LEU A 500 -17.55 -10.49 6.93
C LEU A 500 -18.58 -9.70 6.11
N ILE A 501 -18.23 -8.49 5.69
CA ILE A 501 -19.06 -7.69 4.78
C ILE A 501 -19.10 -8.38 3.42
N HIS A 502 -17.97 -8.88 2.92
CA HIS A 502 -17.93 -9.65 1.67
C HIS A 502 -18.78 -10.92 1.75
N ASN A 503 -18.66 -11.70 2.83
CA ASN A 503 -19.47 -12.90 3.04
C ASN A 503 -20.97 -12.58 3.14
N PHE A 504 -21.33 -11.49 3.81
CA PHE A 504 -22.72 -11.03 3.88
C PHE A 504 -23.28 -10.68 2.50
N ARG A 505 -22.50 -9.97 1.66
CA ARG A 505 -22.87 -9.67 0.27
C ARG A 505 -23.03 -10.95 -0.54
N THR A 506 -22.08 -11.88 -0.45
CA THR A 506 -22.16 -13.17 -1.14
C THR A 506 -23.39 -13.99 -0.72
N MET A 507 -23.75 -13.99 0.57
CA MET A 507 -24.98 -14.67 1.04
C MET A 507 -26.27 -14.05 0.49
N ARG A 508 -26.25 -12.77 0.11
CA ARG A 508 -27.37 -12.09 -0.56
C ARG A 508 -27.36 -12.26 -2.09
N GLY A 509 -26.35 -12.93 -2.64
CA GLY A 509 -26.13 -13.02 -4.09
C GLY A 509 -25.57 -11.73 -4.70
N GLU A 510 -25.01 -10.84 -3.88
CA GLU A 510 -24.40 -9.58 -4.31
C GLU A 510 -22.89 -9.77 -4.53
N SER A 511 -22.33 -9.07 -5.52
CA SER A 511 -20.89 -9.03 -5.74
C SER A 511 -20.15 -8.29 -4.62
N GLN A 512 -18.89 -8.68 -4.40
CA GLN A 512 -18.03 -8.02 -3.40
C GLN A 512 -17.86 -6.52 -3.71
N TYR A 513 -17.68 -6.19 -4.99
CA TYR A 513 -17.55 -4.84 -5.55
C TYR A 513 -18.79 -4.50 -6.38
N HIS A 514 -19.25 -3.25 -6.32
CA HIS A 514 -20.40 -2.76 -7.08
C HIS A 514 -19.89 -1.99 -8.29
N GLU A 515 -20.64 -2.02 -9.38
CA GLU A 515 -20.39 -1.18 -10.57
C GLU A 515 -20.40 0.34 -10.29
N ASN A 516 -20.89 0.77 -9.12
CA ASN A 516 -20.98 2.17 -8.71
C ASN A 516 -19.97 2.49 -7.58
N ASP A 517 -19.06 1.55 -7.29
CA ASP A 517 -17.94 1.83 -6.39
C ASP A 517 -16.90 2.66 -7.16
N ILE A 518 -16.19 3.54 -6.45
CA ILE A 518 -15.21 4.41 -7.10
C ILE A 518 -14.02 3.55 -7.51
N HIS A 519 -13.72 3.54 -8.80
CA HIS A 519 -12.55 2.87 -9.34
C HIS A 519 -11.37 3.83 -9.31
N PHE A 520 -10.38 3.54 -8.48
CA PHE A 520 -9.14 4.32 -8.44
C PHE A 520 -8.14 3.79 -9.43
N ASP A 521 -7.30 4.68 -9.94
CA ASP A 521 -6.17 4.33 -10.80
C ASP A 521 -5.16 3.45 -10.04
N GLU A 522 -4.87 2.25 -10.57
CA GLU A 522 -3.97 1.26 -9.94
C GLU A 522 -2.50 1.64 -10.12
N ASP A 523 -2.17 2.37 -11.19
CA ASP A 523 -0.81 2.82 -11.51
C ASP A 523 -0.38 4.01 -10.64
N GLU A 524 -1.29 4.54 -9.82
CA GLU A 524 -1.07 5.74 -9.01
C GLU A 524 -0.36 5.44 -7.68
N THR A 525 0.71 6.20 -7.40
CA THR A 525 1.51 6.08 -6.17
C THR A 525 0.95 6.81 -4.95
N PHE A 526 -0.08 7.65 -5.11
CA PHE A 526 -0.63 8.45 -4.01
C PHE A 526 -1.23 7.57 -2.91
N LYS A 527 -0.67 7.71 -1.72
CA LYS A 527 -1.13 7.04 -0.50
C LYS A 527 -0.82 7.93 0.70
N PHE A 528 -1.82 8.16 1.54
CA PHE A 528 -1.59 8.83 2.82
C PHE A 528 -0.65 8.02 3.70
N THR A 529 0.24 8.72 4.41
CA THR A 529 0.88 8.14 5.60
C THR A 529 -0.19 7.94 6.69
N PRO A 530 0.00 6.99 7.64
CA PRO A 530 -0.98 6.79 8.71
C PRO A 530 -1.30 8.04 9.53
N HIS A 531 -0.33 8.95 9.69
CA HIS A 531 -0.51 10.22 10.38
C HIS A 531 -1.33 11.22 9.56
N GLU A 532 -1.04 11.35 8.26
CA GLU A 532 -1.80 12.25 7.37
C GLU A 532 -3.25 11.78 7.21
N GLU A 533 -3.48 10.47 7.09
CA GLU A 533 -4.82 9.90 7.02
C GLU A 533 -5.61 10.17 8.31
N TRP A 534 -4.96 10.08 9.47
CA TRP A 534 -5.55 10.38 10.76
C TRP A 534 -5.95 11.85 10.89
N ASP A 535 -5.04 12.78 10.55
CA ASP A 535 -5.32 14.22 10.59
C ASP A 535 -6.45 14.58 9.62
N PHE A 536 -6.42 14.03 8.41
CA PHE A 536 -7.46 14.23 7.40
C PHE A 536 -8.82 13.69 7.88
N PHE A 537 -8.83 12.51 8.50
CA PHE A 537 -10.02 11.92 9.09
C PHE A 537 -10.61 12.80 10.21
N LEU A 538 -9.79 13.31 11.13
CA LEU A 538 -10.25 14.22 12.18
C LEU A 538 -10.84 15.52 11.61
N GLU A 539 -10.23 16.07 10.56
CA GLU A 539 -10.75 17.25 9.88
C GLU A 539 -12.12 16.99 9.23
N MET A 540 -12.30 15.81 8.61
CA MET A 540 -13.59 15.37 8.08
C MET A 540 -14.66 15.27 9.17
N LEU A 541 -14.36 14.64 10.31
CA LEU A 541 -15.30 14.51 11.43
C LEU A 541 -15.72 15.86 11.98
N ASN A 542 -14.76 16.76 12.20
CA ASN A 542 -15.03 18.12 12.69
C ASN A 542 -15.92 18.91 11.72
N THR A 543 -15.66 18.77 10.42
CA THR A 543 -16.48 19.39 9.38
C THR A 543 -17.89 18.81 9.38
N ALA A 544 -18.04 17.49 9.40
CA ALA A 544 -19.34 16.82 9.46
C ALA A 544 -20.15 17.25 10.69
N CYS A 545 -19.52 17.33 11.87
CA CYS A 545 -20.15 17.76 13.11
C CYS A 545 -20.60 19.23 13.03
N ARG A 546 -19.74 20.14 12.56
CA ARG A 546 -20.05 21.57 12.40
C ARG A 546 -21.28 21.81 11.51
N PHE A 547 -21.42 21.03 10.44
CA PHE A 547 -22.55 21.13 9.49
C PHE A 547 -23.72 20.18 9.81
N LYS A 548 -23.71 19.53 10.99
CA LYS A 548 -24.75 18.60 11.46
C LYS A 548 -25.02 17.43 10.50
N LYS A 549 -24.00 16.98 9.76
CA LYS A 549 -24.04 15.82 8.87
C LYS A 549 -23.69 14.55 9.66
N TYR A 550 -24.47 14.24 10.69
CA TYR A 550 -24.17 13.16 11.65
C TYR A 550 -24.15 11.76 11.03
N PHE A 551 -24.95 11.52 9.98
CA PHE A 551 -24.92 10.24 9.26
C PHE A 551 -23.61 10.03 8.50
N VAL A 552 -23.08 11.08 7.86
CA VAL A 552 -21.76 11.04 7.20
C VAL A 552 -20.67 10.81 8.24
N MET A 553 -20.73 11.52 9.36
CA MET A 553 -19.83 11.31 10.50
C MET A 553 -19.85 9.85 10.96
N GLN A 554 -21.02 9.23 11.12
CA GLN A 554 -21.16 7.83 11.49
C GLN A 554 -20.51 6.89 10.48
N ARG A 555 -20.79 7.06 9.18
CA ARG A 555 -20.18 6.25 8.11
C ARG A 555 -18.66 6.35 8.09
N LEU A 556 -18.11 7.57 8.23
CA LEU A 556 -16.67 7.79 8.30
C LEU A 556 -16.04 7.08 9.51
N THR A 557 -16.63 7.23 10.70
CA THR A 557 -16.10 6.56 11.92
C THR A 557 -16.13 5.03 11.81
N PHE A 558 -17.18 4.46 11.20
CA PHE A 558 -17.30 3.02 11.03
C PHE A 558 -16.35 2.50 9.94
N GLY A 559 -16.12 3.28 8.89
CA GLY A 559 -15.08 2.98 7.89
C GLY A 559 -13.68 2.97 8.51
N ALA A 560 -13.37 3.97 9.35
CA ALA A 560 -12.09 4.07 10.04
C ALA A 560 -11.80 2.88 10.97
N MET A 561 -12.83 2.32 11.63
CA MET A 561 -12.69 1.10 12.45
C MET A 561 -12.17 -0.12 11.67
N MET A 562 -12.40 -0.14 10.36
CA MET A 562 -12.00 -1.22 9.46
C MET A 562 -10.69 -0.95 8.72
N SER A 563 -10.17 0.28 8.81
CA SER A 563 -8.93 0.65 8.14
C SER A 563 -7.72 0.04 8.86
N LYS A 564 -6.81 -0.59 8.09
CA LYS A 564 -5.57 -1.16 8.61
C LYS A 564 -4.56 -0.08 9.00
N SER A 565 -4.53 1.04 8.29
CA SER A 565 -3.59 2.15 8.52
C SER A 565 -3.86 2.85 9.85
N LEU A 566 -5.14 3.03 10.22
CA LEU A 566 -5.56 3.71 11.44
C LEU A 566 -5.67 2.79 12.67
N SER A 567 -5.10 1.58 12.59
CA SER A 567 -5.17 0.58 13.67
C SER A 567 -4.53 1.03 14.99
N SER A 568 -3.55 1.94 14.94
CA SER A 568 -2.92 2.57 16.13
C SER A 568 -3.90 3.42 16.94
N HIS A 569 -4.85 4.09 16.27
CA HIS A 569 -5.79 5.04 16.87
C HIS A 569 -7.15 4.40 17.22
N ARG A 570 -7.23 3.07 17.27
CA ARG A 570 -8.49 2.34 17.43
C ARG A 570 -9.31 2.77 18.65
N GLN A 571 -8.67 3.05 19.79
CA GLN A 571 -9.37 3.49 21.00
C GLN A 571 -10.04 4.86 20.82
N ASP A 572 -9.37 5.77 20.11
CA ASP A 572 -9.92 7.10 19.80
C ASP A 572 -11.08 6.98 18.81
N ILE A 573 -10.94 6.12 17.79
CA ILE A 573 -12.00 5.84 16.81
C ILE A 573 -13.24 5.25 17.50
N GLU A 574 -13.08 4.31 18.44
CA GLU A 574 -14.20 3.77 19.24
C GLU A 574 -14.97 4.88 19.97
N PHE A 575 -14.28 5.90 20.47
CA PHE A 575 -14.92 7.03 21.13
C PHE A 575 -15.63 7.97 20.12
N TYR A 576 -15.05 8.23 18.96
CA TYR A 576 -15.72 8.97 17.89
C TYR A 576 -16.93 8.23 17.33
N CYS A 577 -16.88 6.90 17.21
CA CYS A 577 -18.03 6.07 16.87
C CYS A 577 -19.17 6.25 17.87
N LEU A 578 -18.87 6.25 19.18
CA LEU A 578 -19.86 6.52 20.23
C LEU A 578 -20.49 7.90 20.05
N GLN A 579 -19.68 8.94 19.84
CA GLN A 579 -20.18 10.30 19.61
C GLN A 579 -21.08 10.38 18.38
N ALA A 580 -20.65 9.79 17.26
CA ALA A 580 -21.41 9.79 16.02
C ALA A 580 -22.76 9.07 16.20
N CYS A 581 -22.80 7.93 16.89
CA CYS A 581 -24.04 7.20 17.19
C CYS A 581 -25.00 8.01 18.08
N LEU A 582 -24.47 8.71 19.09
CA LEU A 582 -25.29 9.57 19.96
C LEU A 582 -25.91 10.74 19.19
N LEU A 583 -25.14 11.36 18.28
CA LEU A 583 -25.60 12.48 17.47
C LEU A 583 -26.57 12.04 16.35
N SER A 584 -26.43 10.82 15.84
CA SER A 584 -27.33 10.23 14.84
C SER A 584 -28.57 9.54 15.44
N ASN A 585 -28.71 9.51 16.78
CA ASN A 585 -29.74 8.77 17.52
C ASN A 585 -29.72 7.24 17.29
N ASP A 586 -28.56 6.65 16.96
CA ASP A 586 -28.37 5.21 16.89
C ASP A 586 -28.06 4.63 18.28
N ASN A 587 -29.13 4.44 19.06
CA ASN A 587 -29.04 4.02 20.46
C ASN A 587 -28.48 2.59 20.63
N GLN A 588 -28.69 1.71 19.65
CA GLN A 588 -28.23 0.32 19.75
C GLN A 588 -26.71 0.22 19.61
N ASN A 589 -26.12 0.90 18.63
CA ASN A 589 -24.68 0.92 18.47
C ASN A 589 -24.00 1.81 19.52
N ALA A 590 -24.62 2.94 19.90
CA ALA A 590 -24.15 3.74 21.03
C ALA A 590 -24.01 2.90 22.31
N PHE A 591 -24.98 2.03 22.60
CA PHE A 591 -24.91 1.12 23.74
C PHE A 591 -23.72 0.18 23.69
N ARG A 592 -23.41 -0.38 22.51
CA ARG A 592 -22.29 -1.31 22.33
C ARG A 592 -20.97 -0.63 22.68
N PHE A 593 -20.74 0.58 22.16
CA PHE A 593 -19.51 1.32 22.41
C PHE A 593 -19.39 1.81 23.86
N ILE A 594 -20.45 2.39 24.44
CA ILE A 594 -20.37 2.87 25.84
C ILE A 594 -20.20 1.72 26.84
N ARG A 595 -20.70 0.53 26.51
CA ARG A 595 -20.53 -0.67 27.33
C ARG A 595 -19.06 -1.06 27.47
N GLU A 596 -18.34 -1.04 26.36
CA GLU A 596 -16.91 -1.34 26.31
C GLU A 596 -16.07 -0.20 26.90
N PHE A 597 -16.40 1.04 26.55
CA PHE A 597 -15.72 2.22 27.06
C PHE A 597 -15.81 2.37 28.58
N SER A 598 -17.00 2.16 29.16
CA SER A 598 -17.20 2.23 30.63
C SER A 598 -16.47 1.10 31.38
N GLN A 599 -16.27 -0.05 30.75
CA GLN A 599 -15.45 -1.14 31.30
C GLN A 599 -13.95 -0.81 31.26
N LYS A 600 -13.46 -0.25 30.14
CA LYS A 600 -12.04 0.12 29.97
C LYS A 600 -11.67 1.34 30.83
N HIS A 601 -12.56 2.31 30.94
CA HIS A 601 -12.32 3.60 31.60
C HIS A 601 -13.44 3.95 32.61
N PRO A 602 -13.47 3.30 33.79
CA PRO A 602 -14.47 3.58 34.81
C PRO A 602 -14.25 4.97 35.43
N SER A 603 -15.19 5.88 35.21
CA SER A 603 -15.17 7.24 35.74
C SER A 603 -16.60 7.74 35.95
N ASN A 604 -16.80 8.76 36.78
CA ASN A 604 -18.14 9.34 36.99
C ASN A 604 -18.79 9.79 35.67
N ARG A 605 -17.99 10.30 34.72
CA ARG A 605 -18.48 10.72 33.40
C ARG A 605 -18.90 9.54 32.53
N SER A 606 -18.11 8.46 32.50
CA SER A 606 -18.46 7.27 31.71
C SER A 606 -19.68 6.55 32.28
N TRP A 607 -19.85 6.54 33.62
CA TRP A 607 -21.07 6.04 34.25
C TRP A 607 -22.31 6.88 33.92
N ASN A 608 -22.20 8.22 33.97
CA ASN A 608 -23.30 9.10 33.61
C ASN A 608 -23.70 8.91 32.13
N LEU A 609 -22.72 8.79 31.24
CA LEU A 609 -22.97 8.56 29.82
C LEU A 609 -23.61 7.19 29.57
N LEU A 610 -23.13 6.13 30.25
CA LEU A 610 -23.76 4.80 30.21
C LEU A 610 -25.23 4.86 30.66
N ASN A 611 -25.51 5.56 31.76
CA ASN A 611 -26.87 5.72 32.28
C ASN A 611 -27.77 6.47 31.29
N LEU A 612 -27.25 7.53 30.66
CA LEU A 612 -27.96 8.28 29.63
C LEU A 612 -28.35 7.37 28.45
N VAL A 613 -27.40 6.60 27.93
CA VAL A 613 -27.64 5.69 26.80
C VAL A 613 -28.62 4.57 27.15
N ILE A 614 -28.53 4.00 28.35
CA ILE A 614 -29.46 2.96 28.82
C ILE A 614 -30.92 3.43 28.80
N ASN A 615 -31.18 4.70 29.11
CA ASN A 615 -32.54 5.25 29.11
C ASN A 615 -33.17 5.33 27.70
N TYR A 616 -32.36 5.34 26.65
CA TYR A 616 -32.83 5.41 25.26
C TYR A 616 -33.04 4.03 24.60
N ILE A 617 -32.72 2.94 25.30
CA ILE A 617 -32.82 1.56 24.78
C ILE A 617 -34.05 0.85 25.34
N ASP A 618 -34.60 -0.08 24.57
CA ASP A 618 -35.71 -0.93 24.99
C ASP A 618 -35.45 -1.65 26.32
N ARG A 619 -36.51 -1.66 27.13
CA ARG A 619 -36.52 -2.18 28.51
C ARG A 619 -36.24 -3.68 28.49
N ASN A 620 -35.06 -4.08 29.02
CA ASN A 620 -34.63 -5.41 29.49
C ASN A 620 -33.32 -5.96 28.89
N THR A 621 -32.83 -5.43 27.77
CA THR A 621 -31.65 -5.99 27.06
C THR A 621 -30.34 -5.88 27.85
N HIS A 622 -30.21 -4.85 28.67
CA HIS A 622 -28.97 -4.52 29.40
C HIS A 622 -28.90 -5.13 30.82
N SER A 623 -29.96 -5.75 31.30
CA SER A 623 -30.05 -6.24 32.69
C SER A 623 -28.99 -7.29 33.05
N LYS A 624 -28.82 -8.30 32.19
CA LYS A 624 -27.77 -9.33 32.31
C LYS A 624 -26.37 -8.76 32.16
N PHE A 625 -26.22 -7.66 31.43
CA PHE A 625 -24.93 -6.99 31.30
C PHE A 625 -24.56 -6.28 32.60
N LEU A 626 -25.45 -5.46 33.16
CA LEU A 626 -25.18 -4.74 34.42
C LEU A 626 -24.85 -5.69 35.57
N LEU A 627 -25.57 -6.82 35.69
CA LEU A 627 -25.26 -7.83 36.69
C LEU A 627 -23.86 -8.42 36.54
N ARG A 628 -23.42 -8.70 35.30
CA ARG A 628 -22.07 -9.20 35.01
C ARG A 628 -21.00 -8.14 35.25
N LEU A 629 -21.26 -6.90 34.85
CA LEU A 629 -20.35 -5.77 35.01
C LEU A 629 -19.95 -5.59 36.47
N PHE A 630 -20.93 -5.62 37.37
CA PHE A 630 -20.71 -5.39 38.80
C PHE A 630 -20.52 -6.68 39.63
N GLN A 631 -20.27 -7.82 38.98
CA GLN A 631 -20.02 -9.09 39.67
C GLN A 631 -18.62 -9.13 40.30
N ARG A 632 -17.64 -8.47 39.68
CA ARG A 632 -16.23 -8.47 40.11
C ARG A 632 -15.90 -7.34 41.10
N ASP A 633 -16.52 -6.17 40.94
CA ASP A 633 -16.32 -5.02 41.83
C ASP A 633 -17.44 -4.94 42.89
N SER A 634 -17.21 -5.60 44.02
CA SER A 634 -18.12 -5.58 45.17
C SER A 634 -18.21 -4.23 45.88
N ASN A 635 -17.19 -3.37 45.73
CA ASN A 635 -17.06 -2.15 46.53
C ASN A 635 -17.51 -0.86 45.85
N ASN A 636 -17.96 -0.91 44.59
CA ASN A 636 -18.39 0.28 43.87
C ASN A 636 -19.81 0.71 44.29
N VAL A 637 -19.94 1.90 44.89
CA VAL A 637 -21.22 2.45 45.36
C VAL A 637 -22.22 2.64 44.21
N ILE A 638 -21.73 2.96 43.01
CA ILE A 638 -22.52 3.22 41.80
C ILE A 638 -23.27 1.94 41.34
N LYS A 639 -22.74 0.76 41.66
CA LYS A 639 -23.40 -0.54 41.39
C LYS A 639 -24.84 -0.55 41.90
N ASN A 640 -25.03 -0.09 43.12
CA ASN A 640 -26.32 -0.15 43.80
C ASN A 640 -27.35 0.75 43.10
N LEU A 641 -26.91 1.87 42.56
CA LEU A 641 -27.74 2.77 41.75
C LEU A 641 -28.18 2.10 40.44
N PHE A 642 -27.25 1.52 39.68
CA PHE A 642 -27.56 0.84 38.40
C PHE A 642 -28.45 -0.40 38.57
N LEU A 643 -28.10 -1.27 39.53
CA LEU A 643 -28.89 -2.47 39.80
C LEU A 643 -30.25 -2.12 40.39
N GLY A 644 -30.31 -1.16 41.30
CA GLY A 644 -31.56 -0.61 41.85
C GLY A 644 -32.47 -0.10 40.74
N ASN A 645 -31.97 0.76 39.85
CA ASN A 645 -32.74 1.33 38.73
C ASN A 645 -33.27 0.24 37.80
N ASN A 646 -32.44 -0.75 37.46
CA ASN A 646 -32.83 -1.88 36.61
C ASN A 646 -33.94 -2.74 37.27
N PHE A 647 -33.82 -3.04 38.57
CA PHE A 647 -34.86 -3.77 39.29
C PHE A 647 -36.15 -2.95 39.49
N LEU A 648 -36.03 -1.63 39.65
CA LEU A 648 -37.16 -0.71 39.72
C LEU A 648 -37.95 -0.71 38.40
N ILE A 649 -37.26 -0.59 37.26
CA ILE A 649 -37.89 -0.61 35.93
C ILE A 649 -38.56 -1.96 35.63
N SER A 650 -37.95 -3.07 36.07
CA SER A 650 -38.53 -4.41 35.92
C SER A 650 -39.66 -4.75 36.91
N GLY A 651 -40.04 -3.80 37.77
CA GLY A 651 -41.13 -3.96 38.74
C GLY A 651 -40.78 -4.84 39.95
N ARG A 652 -39.51 -5.14 40.19
CA ARG A 652 -39.03 -5.92 41.34
C ARG A 652 -38.64 -5.00 42.49
N TYR A 653 -39.63 -4.28 43.02
CA TYR A 653 -39.42 -3.19 43.97
C TYR A 653 -38.72 -3.58 45.27
N LEU A 654 -39.00 -4.76 45.84
CA LEU A 654 -38.34 -5.22 47.07
C LEU A 654 -36.82 -5.40 46.88
N VAL A 655 -36.43 -5.92 45.71
CA VAL A 655 -35.01 -6.10 45.35
C VAL A 655 -34.36 -4.75 45.07
N ALA A 656 -35.06 -3.85 44.36
CA ALA A 656 -34.60 -2.48 44.12
C ALA A 656 -34.37 -1.73 45.43
N LEU A 657 -35.31 -1.83 46.37
CA LEU A 657 -35.24 -1.20 47.69
C LEU A 657 -34.00 -1.65 48.47
N LYS A 658 -33.67 -2.94 48.44
CA LYS A 658 -32.43 -3.45 49.07
C LYS A 658 -31.20 -2.71 48.55
N PHE A 659 -31.06 -2.57 47.23
CA PHE A 659 -29.92 -1.87 46.65
C PHE A 659 -29.92 -0.39 47.01
N TYR A 660 -31.07 0.30 46.99
CA TYR A 660 -31.12 1.71 47.36
C TYR A 660 -30.82 1.95 48.85
N LEU A 661 -31.21 1.05 49.75
CA LEU A 661 -30.84 1.13 51.16
C LEU A 661 -29.32 0.99 51.35
N GLU A 662 -28.70 -0.01 50.71
CA GLU A 662 -27.24 -0.17 50.72
C GLU A 662 -26.50 1.04 50.09
N TYR A 663 -27.10 1.71 49.10
CA TYR A 663 -26.58 2.95 48.53
C TYR A 663 -26.70 4.12 49.52
N HIS A 664 -27.86 4.25 50.17
CA HIS A 664 -28.12 5.31 51.14
C HIS A 664 -27.20 5.24 52.37
N GLU A 665 -26.93 4.04 52.89
CA GLU A 665 -26.00 3.83 54.00
C GLU A 665 -24.59 4.37 53.71
N ARG A 666 -24.18 4.39 52.44
CA ARG A 666 -22.85 4.86 52.03
C ARG A 666 -22.81 6.34 51.66
N CYS A 667 -23.84 6.86 50.99
CA CYS A 667 -23.85 8.22 50.46
C CYS A 667 -24.65 9.21 51.30
N GLY A 668 -25.82 8.81 51.83
CA GLY A 668 -26.72 9.69 52.57
C GLY A 668 -27.19 10.94 51.79
N ASP A 669 -27.21 10.90 50.45
CA ASP A 669 -27.53 12.04 49.59
C ASP A 669 -29.06 12.22 49.38
N SER A 670 -29.47 13.38 48.84
CA SER A 670 -30.89 13.64 48.55
C SER A 670 -31.46 12.60 47.57
N LEU A 671 -30.68 12.17 46.57
CA LEU A 671 -31.13 11.24 45.55
C LEU A 671 -31.42 9.84 46.13
N SER A 672 -30.57 9.32 47.01
CA SER A 672 -30.81 8.03 47.68
C SER A 672 -32.10 8.04 48.51
N ALA A 673 -32.33 9.10 49.30
CA ALA A 673 -33.55 9.25 50.07
C ALA A 673 -34.79 9.29 49.15
N PHE A 674 -34.70 10.00 48.04
CA PHE A 674 -35.78 10.08 47.05
C PHE A 674 -36.08 8.72 46.39
N LEU A 675 -35.05 7.97 45.96
CA LEU A 675 -35.21 6.66 45.32
C LEU A 675 -35.83 5.63 46.27
N ILE A 676 -35.43 5.64 47.55
CA ILE A 676 -36.04 4.81 48.59
C ILE A 676 -37.52 5.19 48.76
N ALA A 677 -37.81 6.48 48.93
CA ALA A 677 -39.16 6.98 49.14
C ALA A 677 -40.10 6.56 48.00
N VAL A 678 -39.71 6.84 46.75
CA VAL A 678 -40.51 6.50 45.56
C VAL A 678 -40.73 4.99 45.48
N THR A 679 -39.71 4.17 45.72
CA THR A 679 -39.83 2.71 45.65
C THR A 679 -40.83 2.18 46.68
N ILE A 680 -40.75 2.65 47.93
CA ILE A 680 -41.68 2.25 49.00
C ILE A 680 -43.12 2.71 48.68
N LEU A 681 -43.29 3.93 48.19
CA LEU A 681 -44.60 4.48 47.89
C LEU A 681 -45.26 3.78 46.69
N VAL A 682 -44.48 3.38 45.68
CA VAL A 682 -44.99 2.56 44.57
C VAL A 682 -45.41 1.18 45.08
N MET A 683 -44.63 0.54 45.96
CA MET A 683 -45.03 -0.72 46.60
C MET A 683 -46.34 -0.59 47.39
N ALA A 684 -46.51 0.51 48.14
CA ALA A 684 -47.75 0.81 48.84
C ALA A 684 -48.93 0.98 47.87
N ALA A 685 -48.72 1.65 46.74
CA ALA A 685 -49.75 1.88 45.73
C ALA A 685 -50.23 0.59 45.04
N GLN A 686 -49.39 -0.45 44.96
CA GLN A 686 -49.80 -1.76 44.41
C GLN A 686 -50.81 -2.50 45.30
N ARG A 687 -50.96 -2.11 46.58
CA ARG A 687 -51.85 -2.74 47.57
C ARG A 687 -51.67 -4.26 47.72
N THR A 688 -50.50 -4.78 47.38
CA THR A 688 -50.14 -6.21 47.49
C THR A 688 -49.64 -6.60 48.88
N VAL A 689 -49.43 -5.62 49.77
CA VAL A 689 -48.91 -5.82 51.13
C VAL A 689 -49.97 -5.41 52.15
N ASP A 690 -50.30 -6.29 53.09
CA ASP A 690 -51.37 -6.06 54.09
C ASP A 690 -51.13 -4.78 54.92
N LYS A 691 -49.87 -4.49 55.26
CA LYS A 691 -49.45 -3.30 56.02
C LYS A 691 -49.13 -2.09 55.14
N HIS A 692 -49.86 -1.87 54.05
CA HIS A 692 -49.56 -0.79 53.10
C HIS A 692 -49.57 0.62 53.73
N HIS A 693 -50.39 0.91 54.74
CA HIS A 693 -50.37 2.20 55.45
C HIS A 693 -49.03 2.48 56.15
N ASN A 694 -48.37 1.45 56.69
CA ASN A 694 -47.04 1.59 57.30
C ASN A 694 -45.98 1.92 56.24
N LEU A 695 -46.10 1.34 55.05
CA LEU A 695 -45.23 1.67 53.93
C LEU A 695 -45.42 3.12 53.48
N ILE A 696 -46.65 3.62 53.42
CA ILE A 696 -46.92 5.04 53.11
C ILE A 696 -46.21 5.94 54.14
N LEU A 697 -46.35 5.66 55.43
CA LEU A 697 -45.67 6.43 56.49
C LEU A 697 -44.14 6.41 56.33
N GLN A 698 -43.55 5.25 56.05
CA GLN A 698 -42.11 5.12 55.81
C GLN A 698 -41.66 5.88 54.56
N GLY A 699 -42.41 5.77 53.47
CA GLY A 699 -42.14 6.49 52.22
C GLY A 699 -42.20 8.00 52.39
N MET A 700 -43.19 8.49 53.14
CA MET A 700 -43.32 9.91 53.47
C MET A 700 -42.19 10.41 54.39
N ALA A 701 -41.72 9.58 55.34
CA ALA A 701 -40.56 9.92 56.16
C ALA A 701 -39.30 10.13 55.30
N TYR A 702 -39.02 9.23 54.36
CA TYR A 702 -37.91 9.41 53.42
C TYR A 702 -38.12 10.58 52.45
N MET A 703 -39.36 10.92 52.07
CA MET A 703 -39.65 12.13 51.29
C MET A 703 -39.32 13.41 52.07
N GLN A 704 -39.59 13.44 53.38
CA GLN A 704 -39.20 14.57 54.24
C GLN A 704 -37.68 14.68 54.34
N THR A 705 -36.98 13.54 54.48
CA THR A 705 -35.51 13.50 54.42
C THR A 705 -34.98 13.99 53.07
N TYR A 706 -35.61 13.63 51.96
CA TYR A 706 -35.26 14.17 50.65
C TYR A 706 -35.44 15.68 50.60
N GLN A 707 -36.56 16.20 51.10
CA GLN A 707 -36.86 17.63 51.10
C GLN A 707 -35.86 18.42 51.96
N SER A 708 -35.42 17.89 53.11
CA SER A 708 -34.44 18.56 53.96
C SER A 708 -33.03 18.53 53.38
N LEU A 709 -32.67 17.48 52.64
CA LEU A 709 -31.35 17.34 52.00
C LEU A 709 -31.26 18.07 50.65
N ARG A 710 -32.37 18.28 49.95
CA ARG A 710 -32.38 18.88 48.61
C ARG A 710 -32.27 20.41 48.70
N LYS A 711 -31.25 20.97 48.07
CA LYS A 711 -31.03 22.44 48.02
C LYS A 711 -32.02 23.19 47.12
N CYS A 712 -32.57 22.53 46.10
CA CYS A 712 -33.50 23.14 45.15
C CYS A 712 -34.94 23.02 45.67
N GLU A 713 -35.49 24.11 46.19
CA GLU A 713 -36.86 24.14 46.72
C GLU A 713 -37.92 23.87 45.64
N GLN A 714 -37.72 24.36 44.41
CA GLN A 714 -38.68 24.17 43.32
C GLN A 714 -38.90 22.68 43.01
N GLU A 715 -37.81 21.94 42.79
CA GLU A 715 -37.84 20.50 42.53
C GLU A 715 -38.40 19.71 43.73
N ALA A 716 -37.99 20.07 44.96
CA ALA A 716 -38.46 19.40 46.16
C ALA A 716 -39.98 19.55 46.33
N ASN A 717 -40.50 20.77 46.15
CA ASN A 717 -41.94 21.04 46.21
C ASN A 717 -42.71 20.35 45.08
N TYR A 718 -42.18 20.37 43.85
CA TYR A 718 -42.79 19.66 42.72
C TYR A 718 -42.89 18.15 42.99
N ASN A 719 -41.80 17.52 43.42
CA ASN A 719 -41.76 16.09 43.71
C ASN A 719 -42.66 15.71 44.89
N MET A 720 -42.78 16.56 45.91
CA MET A 720 -43.74 16.37 47.00
C MET A 720 -45.18 16.44 46.50
N GLY A 721 -45.50 17.41 45.63
CA GLY A 721 -46.80 17.51 44.97
C GLY A 721 -47.15 16.26 44.16
N ARG A 722 -46.18 15.71 43.41
CA ARG A 722 -46.32 14.45 42.67
C ARG A 722 -46.66 13.27 43.57
N VAL A 723 -46.01 13.16 44.73
CA VAL A 723 -46.26 12.10 45.71
C VAL A 723 -47.68 12.22 46.29
N TYR A 724 -48.11 13.41 46.69
CA TYR A 724 -49.46 13.62 47.20
C TYR A 724 -50.53 13.34 46.13
N GLN A 725 -50.27 13.74 44.89
CA GLN A 725 -51.15 13.43 43.76
C GLN A 725 -51.24 11.91 43.52
N MET A 726 -50.12 11.18 43.61
CA MET A 726 -50.10 9.72 43.49
C MET A 726 -50.90 9.02 44.59
N LEU A 727 -50.91 9.58 45.80
CA LEU A 727 -51.70 9.09 46.94
C LEU A 727 -53.17 9.57 46.91
N SER A 728 -53.58 10.29 45.85
CA SER A 728 -54.90 10.91 45.70
C SER A 728 -55.25 11.95 46.79
N ILE A 729 -54.25 12.56 47.43
CA ILE A 729 -54.42 13.64 48.41
C ILE A 729 -54.30 14.98 47.68
N ASN A 730 -55.27 15.24 46.80
CA ASN A 730 -55.20 16.32 45.81
C ASN A 730 -55.07 17.72 46.41
N ASN A 731 -55.67 17.98 47.57
CA ASN A 731 -55.59 19.29 48.22
C ASN A 731 -54.15 19.66 48.59
N LEU A 732 -53.39 18.71 49.14
CA LEU A 732 -51.97 18.92 49.45
C LEU A 732 -51.13 18.96 48.17
N ALA A 733 -51.47 18.14 47.17
CA ALA A 733 -50.78 18.18 45.87
C ALA A 733 -50.85 19.58 45.24
N ILE A 734 -52.03 20.20 45.24
CA ILE A 734 -52.23 21.57 44.75
C ILE A 734 -51.36 22.55 45.51
N GLU A 735 -51.38 22.52 46.84
CA GLU A 735 -50.60 23.42 47.68
C GLU A 735 -49.10 23.34 47.37
N TYR A 736 -48.55 22.13 47.25
CA TYR A 736 -47.13 21.94 46.92
C TYR A 736 -46.79 22.36 45.49
N TYR A 737 -47.69 22.16 44.52
CA TYR A 737 -47.49 22.67 43.17
C TYR A 737 -47.55 24.19 43.09
N GLU A 738 -48.45 24.84 43.84
CA GLU A 738 -48.49 26.31 43.90
C GLU A 738 -47.21 26.88 44.54
N ARG A 739 -46.67 26.22 45.58
CA ARG A 739 -45.36 26.55 46.14
C ARG A 739 -44.24 26.38 45.10
N ALA A 740 -44.24 25.30 44.32
CA ALA A 740 -43.27 25.09 43.26
C ALA A 740 -43.36 26.14 42.13
N LEU A 741 -44.57 26.63 41.80
CA LEU A 741 -44.75 27.74 40.85
C LEU A 741 -44.26 29.08 41.39
N ALA A 742 -44.35 29.27 42.71
CA ALA A 742 -43.89 30.49 43.39
C ALA A 742 -42.36 30.58 43.53
N CYS A 743 -41.65 29.46 43.42
CA CYS A 743 -40.19 29.44 43.41
C CYS A 743 -39.59 30.08 42.14
N ASP A 744 -38.37 30.59 42.28
CA ASP A 744 -37.54 31.01 41.14
C ASP A 744 -37.09 29.81 40.30
N HIS A 745 -36.65 30.10 39.07
CA HIS A 745 -36.17 29.08 38.14
C HIS A 745 -34.92 28.37 38.70
N ILE A 746 -34.79 27.06 38.43
CA ILE A 746 -33.75 26.20 39.04
C ILE A 746 -32.36 26.73 38.72
N THR A 747 -32.05 26.88 37.44
CA THR A 747 -30.75 27.36 36.94
C THR A 747 -30.87 27.84 35.49
N THR A 748 -29.98 28.73 35.09
CA THR A 748 -29.80 29.15 33.70
C THR A 748 -28.57 28.47 33.11
N CYS A 749 -28.74 27.70 32.04
CA CYS A 749 -27.64 27.11 31.28
C CYS A 749 -27.48 27.88 29.97
N GLU A 750 -26.26 28.34 29.66
CA GLU A 750 -25.95 29.06 28.41
C GLU A 750 -26.29 28.22 27.15
N GLN A 751 -26.19 26.89 27.24
CA GLN A 751 -26.43 25.98 26.11
C GLN A 751 -27.86 25.43 26.04
N HIS A 752 -28.53 25.23 27.20
CA HIS A 752 -29.83 24.56 27.28
C HIS A 752 -30.98 25.50 27.69
N GLY A 753 -30.69 26.78 27.91
CA GLY A 753 -31.66 27.77 28.34
C GLY A 753 -31.98 27.68 29.84
N ILE A 754 -33.15 28.20 30.20
CA ILE A 754 -33.65 28.21 31.59
C ILE A 754 -34.18 26.81 31.91
N ILE A 755 -33.61 26.16 32.92
CA ILE A 755 -34.12 24.91 33.48
C ILE A 755 -35.16 25.28 34.54
N ASP A 756 -36.43 24.99 34.27
CA ASP A 756 -37.56 25.36 35.12
C ASP A 756 -38.62 24.26 35.06
N LEU A 757 -39.23 23.94 36.22
CA LEU A 757 -40.32 22.97 36.35
C LEU A 757 -41.71 23.62 36.28
N LYS A 758 -41.82 24.93 36.03
CA LYS A 758 -43.11 25.65 35.99
C LYS A 758 -44.09 25.07 34.98
N ARG A 759 -43.62 24.63 33.81
CA ARG A 759 -44.48 24.05 32.76
C ARG A 759 -45.06 22.71 33.22
N GLU A 760 -44.22 21.80 33.68
CA GLU A 760 -44.61 20.48 34.19
C GLU A 760 -45.53 20.61 35.41
N THR A 761 -45.23 21.56 36.30
CA THR A 761 -46.04 21.88 37.49
C THR A 761 -47.42 22.39 37.08
N ALA A 762 -47.48 23.36 36.16
CA ALA A 762 -48.74 23.90 35.66
C ALA A 762 -49.58 22.85 34.92
N TYR A 763 -48.93 21.92 34.20
CA TYR A 763 -49.61 20.80 33.56
C TYR A 763 -50.25 19.85 34.58
N ASN A 764 -49.57 19.51 35.67
CA ASN A 764 -50.15 18.68 36.72
C ASN A 764 -51.30 19.37 37.45
N LEU A 765 -51.20 20.69 37.71
CA LEU A 765 -52.30 21.50 38.24
C LEU A 765 -53.49 21.54 37.28
N TYR A 766 -53.24 21.70 35.98
CA TYR A 766 -54.28 21.61 34.97
C TYR A 766 -55.01 20.27 35.04
N LEU A 767 -54.29 19.15 35.14
CA LEU A 767 -54.90 17.82 35.25
C LEU A 767 -55.80 17.69 36.48
N LEU A 768 -55.38 18.25 37.64
CA LEU A 768 -56.17 18.22 38.86
C LEU A 768 -57.44 19.08 38.79
N TYR A 769 -57.39 20.20 38.07
CA TYR A 769 -58.52 21.13 37.95
C TYR A 769 -59.43 20.87 36.75
N LYS A 770 -58.99 20.14 35.72
CA LYS A 770 -59.73 20.00 34.46
C LYS A 770 -61.17 19.54 34.66
N ASP A 771 -61.37 18.56 35.53
CA ASP A 771 -62.68 17.93 35.72
C ASP A 771 -63.54 18.64 36.79
N HIS A 772 -62.91 19.33 37.76
CA HIS A 772 -63.59 19.93 38.90
C HIS A 772 -63.72 21.48 38.83
N SER A 773 -62.83 22.16 38.12
CA SER A 773 -62.81 23.63 37.97
C SER A 773 -62.14 24.04 36.65
N PRO A 774 -62.90 23.99 35.52
CA PRO A 774 -62.35 24.25 34.19
C PRO A 774 -61.82 25.69 34.03
N VAL A 775 -62.34 26.64 34.79
CA VAL A 775 -61.88 28.03 34.80
C VAL A 775 -60.44 28.14 35.34
N MET A 776 -60.14 27.46 36.46
CA MET A 776 -58.80 27.43 37.01
C MET A 776 -57.83 26.63 36.14
N ALA A 777 -58.28 25.52 35.57
CA ALA A 777 -57.49 24.75 34.62
C ALA A 777 -57.07 25.62 33.41
N ARG A 778 -58.00 26.42 32.86
CA ARG A 778 -57.72 27.35 31.76
C ARG A 778 -56.73 28.45 32.15
N LYS A 779 -56.80 28.96 33.38
CA LYS A 779 -55.86 29.96 33.91
C LYS A 779 -54.42 29.44 33.88
N TYR A 780 -54.18 28.24 34.40
CA TYR A 780 -52.83 27.64 34.41
C TYR A 780 -52.34 27.31 33.00
N LEU A 781 -53.22 26.82 32.13
CA LEU A 781 -52.91 26.54 30.74
C LEU A 781 -52.46 27.79 29.98
N LEU A 782 -53.26 28.87 30.03
CA LEU A 782 -52.96 30.12 29.32
C LEU A 782 -51.72 30.82 29.86
N LYS A 783 -51.47 30.74 31.17
CA LYS A 783 -50.36 31.46 31.81
C LYS A 783 -49.00 30.78 31.62
N TYR A 784 -48.94 29.46 31.61
CA TYR A 784 -47.67 28.72 31.67
C TYR A 784 -47.44 27.71 30.55
N LEU A 785 -48.49 27.25 29.85
CA LEU A 785 -48.39 26.15 28.87
C LEU A 785 -48.55 26.60 27.41
N VAL A 786 -48.92 27.85 27.15
CA VAL A 786 -48.96 28.40 25.79
C VAL A 786 -47.54 28.83 25.40
N VAL A 787 -47.04 28.28 24.30
CA VAL A 787 -45.71 28.55 23.73
C VAL A 787 -45.71 29.84 22.94
#